data_AF-K0NQC7-F1
#
_entry.id   AF-K0NQC7-F1
#
_cell.length_a   1.000
_cell.length_b   1.000
_cell.length_c   1.000
_cell.angle_alpha   90.00
_cell.angle_beta   90.00
_cell.angle_gamma   90.00
#
_symmetry.space_group_name_H-M   'P 1'
#
loop_
_entity.id
_entity.type
_entity.pdbx_description
1 polymer ?
#
loop_
_entity_poly.entity_id
_entity_poly.type
_entity_poly.pdbx_seq_one_letter_code
_entity_poly.pdbx_strand_id
1 'polypeptide(L)'
;MEVNDKKELTQEERENAYVLWFNQLRRADVPLVGGKSSSLGELTSGTDVPVPYGFATTAHGYRHFMEVNGLNDKVNALLATLKDPEDSEELHRVCSQIRKIMREAPMPEDLAEDIGSSYDALAKMTGQNEPYVAVRSSATAEDLPDASFAGEQDTYLNVRGRKDVIRKVQDCYASLFTDRATYYRIKQNFPQEKVALSAAVQMMAFSKSAGVMFTVNVANGDDTKVMIEGSWGLGEYIVQGTVTPDNFEVDKDSMKITSKTINNKNIELIRLPGGGVEQRDVPEDVAKSACLTDEQVIELAGYAKQIEKHYGCYMDMEWSRDQDDKLWLVQARPETVWSQRKKEGAEEEDKEVTPSSNKVLVKGLPASPGVASGIVHVIDDPSHISEFKEGEILVTLMTSPDWVPAMKKAAAIITNNGGMTCHAAIVSREMQIPCIVGTASRGTFATRILKTGQEVTVDAKNGVVYQGVADEVVKPKKENTGAPMAAAEYFPPTATRVMMNLGDPDLAEKYSTLPADGIGLMREEFLWTTYIHQHPLYLIETGHPERVVNELANGISKVCRAMNPRPVVLRFSDFKSSEYRNLKGGEKYEPHEPADLLGWRGASRYYDPKYIEAFKLELEAVKKVRNEFGLKNLNVMIPFCRTTEEAEKVTKIMADEGLERSRDFKVFMMAEIPSNIILADKFNKYVDGYSIGSNDLTMLIMGTDRNNDAVSALYDERNLAVKRAIRHLIKVAHKDGKTVSICGQAPSEYPDFTEFLVRSGIDYVSVNPDMVKETKLNVAHFEQRIMLDAATGLGKQDTEDYDW
;
A
#
# COMPACT_ATOMS: atom_id res chain seq x y z
N MET A 1 5.29 -2.13 47.80
CA MET A 1 6.11 -1.04 48.37
C MET A 1 6.21 0.01 47.28
N GLU A 2 5.58 1.15 47.54
CA GLU A 2 5.24 2.22 46.60
C GLU A 2 6.50 2.88 45.99
N VAL A 3 6.66 2.81 44.67
CA VAL A 3 7.56 3.70 43.94
C VAL A 3 6.85 4.07 42.63
N ASN A 4 6.48 5.34 42.55
CA ASN A 4 5.55 5.97 41.60
C ASN A 4 4.08 5.56 41.75
N ASP A 5 3.48 6.02 42.87
CA ASP A 5 2.15 6.62 42.78
C ASP A 5 2.05 7.50 41.53
N LYS A 6 0.89 7.48 40.87
CA LYS A 6 0.54 8.31 39.71
C LYS A 6 0.70 9.80 40.04
N LYS A 7 1.92 10.32 40.10
CA LYS A 7 2.17 11.75 40.10
C LYS A 7 1.89 12.21 38.67
N GLU A 8 0.67 12.67 38.44
CA GLU A 8 0.30 13.29 37.17
C GLU A 8 1.18 14.52 36.99
N LEU A 9 2.12 14.42 36.05
CA LEU A 9 2.92 15.56 35.60
C LEU A 9 2.00 16.48 34.82
N THR A 10 2.15 17.78 35.02
CA THR A 10 1.49 18.79 34.19
C THR A 10 2.01 18.70 32.75
N GLN A 11 1.23 19.20 31.78
CA GLN A 11 1.62 19.24 30.37
C GLN A 11 3.00 19.91 30.18
N GLU A 12 3.25 21.00 30.90
CA GLU A 12 4.51 21.75 30.85
C GLU A 12 5.70 20.96 31.42
N GLU A 13 5.50 20.21 32.52
CA GLU A 13 6.53 19.33 33.06
C GLU A 13 6.87 18.17 32.10
N ARG A 14 5.88 17.65 31.36
CA ARG A 14 6.08 16.58 30.38
C ARG A 14 6.82 17.05 29.14
N GLU A 15 6.51 18.24 28.65
CA GLU A 15 7.16 18.83 27.47
C GLU A 15 8.63 19.20 27.71
N ASN A 16 8.99 19.52 28.96
CA ASN A 16 10.35 19.86 29.37
C ASN A 16 11.13 18.69 30.01
N ALA A 17 10.51 17.53 30.20
CA ALA A 17 11.19 16.37 30.77
C ALA A 17 12.21 15.78 29.77
N TYR A 18 13.38 15.35 30.27
CA TYR A 18 14.34 14.60 29.44
C TYR A 18 13.98 13.12 29.34
N VAL A 19 13.38 12.56 30.39
CA VAL A 19 12.94 11.17 30.47
C VAL A 19 11.48 11.09 30.93
N LEU A 20 10.72 10.19 30.31
CA LEU A 20 9.36 9.83 30.72
C LEU A 20 9.24 8.32 30.85
N TRP A 21 8.62 7.85 31.92
CA TRP A 21 8.36 6.43 32.15
C TRP A 21 7.22 5.93 31.27
N PHE A 22 7.23 4.66 30.89
CA PHE A 22 6.17 4.11 30.02
C PHE A 22 4.76 4.28 30.63
N ASN A 23 4.61 4.24 31.95
CA ASN A 23 3.31 4.50 32.60
C ASN A 23 2.84 5.97 32.54
N GLN A 24 3.73 6.91 32.20
CA GLN A 24 3.46 8.34 32.01
C GLN A 24 3.18 8.73 30.55
N LEU A 25 3.32 7.77 29.64
CA LEU A 25 3.15 7.96 28.20
C LEU A 25 1.77 7.48 27.75
N ARG A 26 1.28 8.05 26.66
CA ARG A 26 0.02 7.76 25.97
C ARG A 26 0.25 7.82 24.47
N ARG A 27 -0.68 7.26 23.71
CA ARG A 27 -0.67 7.25 22.24
C ARG A 27 -0.53 8.64 21.62
N ALA A 28 -1.03 9.69 22.29
CA ALA A 28 -0.93 11.06 21.81
C ALA A 28 0.49 11.65 21.89
N ASP A 29 1.42 11.01 22.60
CA ASP A 29 2.75 11.55 22.89
C ASP A 29 3.78 11.23 21.79
N VAL A 30 3.35 10.82 20.59
CA VAL A 30 4.25 10.60 19.44
C VAL A 30 5.20 11.79 19.17
N PRO A 31 4.77 13.07 19.27
CA PRO A 31 5.68 14.21 19.11
C PRO A 31 6.74 14.32 20.21
N LEU A 32 6.50 13.76 21.39
CA LEU A 32 7.41 13.81 22.54
C LEU A 32 8.40 12.66 22.56
N VAL A 33 7.99 11.45 22.18
CA VAL A 33 8.81 10.23 22.37
C VAL A 33 8.86 9.32 21.15
N GLY A 34 8.27 9.73 20.03
CA GLY A 34 8.19 8.92 18.81
C GLY A 34 7.20 7.76 18.91
N GLY A 35 6.99 7.12 17.77
CA GLY A 35 5.96 6.11 17.54
C GLY A 35 6.02 4.90 18.48
N LYS A 36 7.17 4.23 18.50
CA LYS A 36 7.40 3.01 19.30
C LYS A 36 7.25 3.24 20.79
N SER A 37 7.88 4.30 21.31
CA SER A 37 7.81 4.62 22.74
C SER A 37 6.41 5.04 23.17
N SER A 38 5.70 5.78 22.30
CA SER A 38 4.29 6.14 22.51
C SER A 38 3.39 4.90 22.55
N SER A 39 3.60 3.94 21.65
CA SER A 39 2.84 2.68 21.64
C SER A 39 3.11 1.82 22.88
N LEU A 40 4.39 1.67 23.27
CA LEU A 40 4.76 0.98 24.52
C LEU A 40 4.18 1.67 25.76
N GLY A 41 4.14 3.00 25.73
CA GLY A 41 3.52 3.82 26.75
C GLY A 41 2.02 3.59 26.89
N GLU A 42 1.31 3.61 25.76
CA GLU A 42 -0.13 3.34 25.70
C GLU A 42 -0.44 1.93 26.20
N LEU A 43 0.36 0.94 25.82
CA LEU A 43 0.21 -0.43 26.29
C LEU A 43 0.38 -0.53 27.81
N THR A 44 1.43 0.11 28.35
CA THR A 44 1.76 0.08 29.79
C THR A 44 0.75 0.83 30.66
N SER A 45 0.17 1.91 30.13
CA SER A 45 -0.62 2.84 30.93
C SER A 45 -2.13 2.76 30.69
N GLY A 46 -2.54 2.28 29.51
CA GLY A 46 -3.93 2.12 29.09
C GLY A 46 -4.45 0.71 29.32
N THR A 47 -3.58 -0.27 29.62
CA THR A 47 -3.97 -1.67 29.84
C THR A 47 -3.33 -2.23 31.11
N ASP A 48 -3.83 -3.38 31.59
CA ASP A 48 -3.27 -4.07 32.76
C ASP A 48 -2.35 -5.24 32.36
N VAL A 49 -1.93 -5.32 31.08
CA VAL A 49 -1.09 -6.42 30.58
C VAL A 49 0.36 -6.25 31.07
N PRO A 50 1.11 -7.35 31.27
CA PRO A 50 2.48 -7.27 31.72
C PRO A 50 3.42 -6.75 30.61
N VAL A 51 3.81 -5.49 30.68
CA VAL A 51 4.85 -4.90 29.80
C VAL A 51 6.17 -4.80 30.58
N PRO A 52 7.34 -5.17 29.99
CA PRO A 52 8.62 -4.96 30.66
C PRO A 52 8.82 -3.49 31.00
N TYR A 53 9.15 -3.23 32.25
CA TYR A 53 9.35 -1.88 32.77
C TYR A 53 10.42 -1.13 31.98
N GLY A 54 10.22 0.17 31.83
CA GLY A 54 11.15 1.01 31.11
C GLY A 54 10.72 2.46 31.06
N PHE A 55 11.57 3.24 30.41
CA PHE A 55 11.41 4.67 30.20
C PHE A 55 11.91 5.05 28.81
N ALA A 56 11.49 6.20 28.30
CA ALA A 56 11.95 6.75 27.05
C ALA A 56 12.61 8.11 27.29
N THR A 57 13.67 8.40 26.57
CA THR A 57 14.13 9.79 26.43
C THR A 57 13.17 10.56 25.53
N THR A 58 13.08 11.88 25.72
CA THR A 58 12.17 12.72 24.93
C THR A 58 12.88 13.39 23.77
N ALA A 59 12.10 13.89 22.82
CA ALA A 59 12.55 14.80 21.78
C ALA A 59 13.19 16.07 22.37
N HIS A 60 12.76 16.50 23.56
CA HIS A 60 13.40 17.60 24.29
C HIS A 60 14.81 17.21 24.74
N GLY A 61 15.00 16.01 25.31
CA GLY A 61 16.34 15.49 25.66
C GLY A 61 17.28 15.40 24.46
N TYR A 62 16.79 14.93 23.31
CA TYR A 62 17.56 14.93 22.06
C TYR A 62 17.97 16.35 21.63
N ARG A 63 17.02 17.30 21.63
CA ARG A 63 17.30 18.68 21.23
C ARG A 63 18.31 19.35 22.18
N HIS A 64 18.18 19.12 23.49
CA HIS A 64 19.14 19.60 24.49
C HIS A 64 20.55 19.05 24.24
N PHE A 65 20.67 17.74 23.97
CA PHE A 65 21.94 17.12 23.58
C PHE A 65 22.56 17.79 22.33
N MET A 66 21.74 18.09 21.33
CA MET A 66 22.19 18.73 20.09
C MET A 66 22.59 20.20 20.30
N GLU A 67 21.84 20.94 21.11
CA GLU A 67 22.04 22.37 21.38
C GLU A 67 23.29 22.63 22.22
N VAL A 68 23.43 21.97 23.38
CA VAL A 68 24.57 22.17 24.31
C VAL A 68 25.92 21.88 23.65
N ASN A 69 25.94 20.90 22.74
CA ASN A 69 27.16 20.50 22.02
C ASN A 69 27.40 21.28 20.71
N GLY A 70 26.49 22.19 20.34
CA GLY A 70 26.50 22.90 19.06
C GLY A 70 26.51 21.93 17.87
N LEU A 71 25.83 20.78 18.00
CA LEU A 71 25.79 19.76 16.96
C LEU A 71 24.85 20.14 15.82
N ASN A 72 23.78 20.90 16.08
CA ASN A 72 22.87 21.37 15.03
C ASN A 72 23.62 22.06 13.88
N ASP A 73 24.48 23.03 14.21
CA ASP A 73 25.26 23.76 13.21
C ASP A 73 26.30 22.87 12.51
N LYS A 74 26.97 21.99 13.26
CA LYS A 74 27.98 21.06 12.72
C LYS A 74 27.38 20.05 11.76
N VAL A 75 26.22 19.47 12.11
CA VAL A 75 25.50 18.51 11.28
C VAL A 75 24.98 19.19 10.02
N ASN A 76 24.37 20.37 10.15
CA ASN A 76 23.89 21.14 9.00
C ASN A 76 25.03 21.52 8.05
N ALA A 77 26.19 21.94 8.58
CA ALA A 77 27.36 22.24 7.78
C ALA A 77 27.89 21.00 7.02
N LEU A 78 27.91 19.82 7.65
CA LEU A 78 28.31 18.57 7.00
C LEU A 78 27.32 18.13 5.94
N LEU A 79 26.01 18.18 6.22
CA LEU A 79 24.96 17.86 5.25
C LEU A 79 24.99 18.80 4.05
N ALA A 80 25.29 20.09 4.26
CA ALA A 80 25.44 21.05 3.16
C ALA A 80 26.65 20.75 2.24
N THR A 81 27.59 19.90 2.65
CA THR A 81 28.68 19.44 1.78
C THR A 81 28.27 18.32 0.83
N LEU A 82 27.15 17.64 1.10
CA LEU A 82 26.60 16.59 0.24
C LEU A 82 25.99 17.25 -1.01
N LYS A 83 26.57 16.99 -2.19
CA LYS A 83 26.11 17.60 -3.45
C LYS A 83 25.08 16.74 -4.15
N ASP A 84 25.29 15.43 -4.12
CA ASP A 84 24.39 14.46 -4.73
C ASP A 84 24.06 13.34 -3.73
N PRO A 85 22.81 13.27 -3.23
CA PRO A 85 22.38 12.18 -2.36
C PRO A 85 22.35 10.82 -3.08
N GLU A 86 22.40 10.75 -4.41
CA GLU A 86 22.53 9.48 -5.17
C GLU A 86 23.96 8.93 -5.19
N ASP A 87 24.97 9.74 -4.86
CA ASP A 87 26.34 9.27 -4.71
C ASP A 87 26.48 8.53 -3.37
N SER A 88 26.43 7.20 -3.45
CA SER A 88 26.54 6.33 -2.28
C SER A 88 27.83 6.49 -1.48
N GLU A 89 28.96 6.83 -2.13
CA GLU A 89 30.23 7.02 -1.44
C GLU A 89 30.26 8.37 -0.71
N GLU A 90 29.76 9.43 -1.35
CA GLU A 90 29.67 10.76 -0.74
C GLU A 90 28.70 10.75 0.45
N LEU A 91 27.51 10.17 0.27
CA LEU A 91 26.50 10.01 1.31
C LEU A 91 27.05 9.23 2.51
N HIS A 92 27.67 8.07 2.26
CA HIS A 92 28.27 7.25 3.32
C HIS A 92 29.34 8.01 4.09
N ARG A 93 30.20 8.76 3.39
CA ARG A 93 31.26 9.58 4.00
C ARG A 93 30.69 10.66 4.91
N VAL A 94 29.72 11.44 4.42
CA VAL A 94 29.09 12.54 5.18
C VAL A 94 28.33 11.99 6.40
N CYS A 95 27.50 10.97 6.21
CA CYS A 95 26.71 10.38 7.29
C CYS A 95 27.62 9.73 8.35
N SER A 96 28.70 9.06 7.96
CA SER A 96 29.68 8.50 8.89
C SER A 96 30.40 9.57 9.70
N GLN A 97 30.71 10.72 9.11
CA GLN A 97 31.28 11.87 9.83
C GLN A 97 30.29 12.45 10.85
N ILE A 98 29.03 12.61 10.47
CA ILE A 98 27.95 13.08 11.37
C ILE A 98 27.81 12.13 12.57
N ARG A 99 27.67 10.83 12.32
CA ARG A 99 27.56 9.83 13.39
C ARG A 99 28.78 9.84 14.31
N LYS A 100 29.98 10.03 13.75
CA LYS A 100 31.21 10.13 14.53
C LYS A 100 31.20 11.33 15.47
N ILE A 101 30.89 12.54 14.98
CA ILE A 101 30.86 13.73 15.84
C ILE A 101 29.78 13.64 16.93
N MET A 102 28.62 13.04 16.61
CA MET A 102 27.56 12.82 17.59
C MET A 102 27.99 11.82 18.67
N ARG A 103 28.71 10.75 18.29
CA ARG A 103 29.27 9.77 19.24
C ARG A 103 30.46 10.31 20.03
N GLU A 104 31.17 11.33 19.56
CA GLU A 104 32.31 11.91 20.30
C GLU A 104 31.88 13.06 21.22
N ALA A 105 30.71 13.65 20.99
CA ALA A 105 30.17 14.72 21.83
C ALA A 105 29.87 14.22 23.26
N PRO A 106 30.16 15.02 24.30
CA PRO A 106 29.77 14.68 25.67
C PRO A 106 28.25 14.72 25.83
N MET A 107 27.69 13.74 26.54
CA MET A 107 26.29 13.82 26.99
C MET A 107 26.19 14.92 28.05
N PRO A 108 25.24 15.90 27.94
CA PRO A 108 25.00 16.89 28.99
C PRO A 108 24.81 16.22 30.36
N GLU A 109 25.40 16.80 31.41
CA GLU A 109 25.44 16.18 32.74
C GLU A 109 24.05 15.97 33.33
N ASP A 110 23.14 16.93 33.11
CA ASP A 110 21.74 16.87 33.53
C ASP A 110 20.97 15.73 32.83
N LEU A 111 21.10 15.60 31.51
CA LEU A 111 20.51 14.53 30.72
C LEU A 111 21.09 13.15 31.09
N ALA A 112 22.41 13.07 31.26
CA ALA A 112 23.10 11.86 31.68
C ALA A 112 22.69 11.41 33.09
N GLU A 113 22.50 12.38 34.00
CA GLU A 113 22.03 12.14 35.36
C GLU A 113 20.58 11.64 35.38
N ASP A 114 19.70 12.23 34.56
CA ASP A 114 18.28 11.84 34.50
C ASP A 114 18.09 10.43 33.90
N ILE A 115 18.80 10.11 32.81
CA ILE A 115 18.84 8.76 32.23
C ILE A 115 19.40 7.76 33.25
N GLY A 116 20.52 8.11 33.91
CA GLY A 116 21.18 7.23 34.86
C GLY A 116 20.35 6.97 36.12
N SER A 117 19.73 8.01 36.67
CA SER A 117 18.82 7.92 37.82
C SER A 117 17.57 7.11 37.49
N SER A 118 17.04 7.25 36.27
CA SER A 118 15.91 6.43 35.80
C SER A 118 16.29 4.95 35.66
N TYR A 119 17.51 4.65 35.21
CA TYR A 119 18.04 3.29 35.20
C TYR A 119 18.25 2.71 36.61
N ASP A 120 18.75 3.52 37.55
CA ASP A 120 18.90 3.11 38.95
C ASP A 120 17.54 2.89 39.64
N ALA A 121 16.51 3.67 39.27
CA ALA A 121 15.14 3.44 39.70
C ALA A 121 14.56 2.16 39.09
N LEU A 122 14.85 1.86 37.82
CA LEU A 122 14.45 0.61 37.16
C LEU A 122 15.06 -0.61 37.87
N ALA A 123 16.32 -0.52 38.31
CA ALA A 123 16.97 -1.54 39.13
C ALA A 123 16.20 -1.82 40.44
N LYS A 124 15.74 -0.76 41.12
CA LYS A 124 14.92 -0.89 42.34
C LYS A 124 13.55 -1.52 42.06
N MET A 125 12.88 -1.11 40.98
CA MET A 125 11.56 -1.63 40.60
C MET A 125 11.59 -3.12 40.24
N THR A 126 12.67 -3.55 39.57
CA THR A 126 12.85 -4.94 39.14
C THR A 126 13.44 -5.84 40.22
N GLY A 127 13.98 -5.25 41.30
CA GLY A 127 14.73 -5.98 42.33
C GLY A 127 16.06 -6.54 41.84
N GLN A 128 16.53 -6.12 40.66
CA GLN A 128 17.78 -6.58 40.04
C GLN A 128 18.85 -5.50 40.14
N ASN A 129 20.05 -5.88 40.57
CA ASN A 129 21.19 -4.95 40.53
C ASN A 129 21.68 -4.83 39.07
N GLU A 130 21.65 -3.62 38.52
CA GLU A 130 21.96 -3.32 37.12
C GLU A 130 21.22 -4.22 36.11
N PRO A 131 19.89 -4.05 35.97
CA PRO A 131 19.09 -4.87 35.08
C PRO A 131 19.57 -4.71 33.63
N TYR A 132 19.59 -5.80 32.87
CA TYR A 132 19.86 -5.69 31.45
C TYR A 132 18.68 -5.04 30.74
N VAL A 133 18.99 -4.13 29.80
CA VAL A 133 17.99 -3.38 29.04
C VAL A 133 18.23 -3.48 27.54
N ALA A 134 17.15 -3.36 26.78
CA ALA A 134 17.18 -3.02 25.37
C ALA A 134 17.08 -1.50 25.24
N VAL A 135 17.90 -0.92 24.36
CA VAL A 135 17.83 0.49 23.97
C VAL A 135 17.39 0.54 22.51
N ARG A 136 16.18 1.02 22.27
CA ARG A 136 15.51 1.02 20.96
C ARG A 136 15.26 2.44 20.49
N SER A 137 15.60 2.72 19.24
CA SER A 137 15.28 3.97 18.57
C SER A 137 13.77 4.11 18.33
N SER A 138 13.25 5.33 18.49
CA SER A 138 11.84 5.70 18.36
C SER A 138 11.77 7.12 17.80
N ALA A 139 11.66 7.26 16.47
CA ALA A 139 11.67 8.58 15.83
C ALA A 139 10.30 9.26 15.89
N THR A 140 10.29 10.60 15.97
CA THR A 140 9.04 11.39 15.92
C THR A 140 8.34 11.38 14.57
N ALA A 141 9.03 10.92 13.52
CA ALA A 141 8.54 10.84 12.15
C ALA A 141 8.36 9.38 11.65
N GLU A 142 8.54 8.37 12.52
CA GLU A 142 8.55 6.94 12.13
C GLU A 142 7.20 6.41 11.62
N ASP A 143 6.10 7.04 12.05
CA ASP A 143 4.71 6.60 11.85
C ASP A 143 3.86 7.58 11.03
N LEU A 144 4.48 8.39 10.16
CA LEU A 144 3.71 9.22 9.22
C LEU A 144 3.02 8.32 8.16
N PRO A 145 1.76 8.58 7.77
CA PRO A 145 0.98 7.71 6.88
C PRO A 145 1.68 7.35 5.55
N ASP A 146 2.56 8.24 5.07
CA ASP A 146 3.30 8.10 3.82
C ASP A 146 4.79 7.76 4.00
N ALA A 147 5.26 7.54 5.24
CA ALA A 147 6.67 7.28 5.55
C ALA A 147 6.85 6.19 6.60
N SER A 148 7.01 4.93 6.14
CA SER A 148 7.37 3.81 7.01
C SER A 148 8.90 3.69 7.14
N PHE A 149 9.45 4.11 8.27
CA PHE A 149 10.88 3.96 8.60
C PHE A 149 11.21 2.56 9.17
N ALA A 150 10.42 1.55 8.81
CA ALA A 150 10.47 0.23 9.44
C ALA A 150 11.82 -0.47 9.18
N GLY A 151 12.54 -0.78 10.26
CA GLY A 151 13.79 -1.55 10.22
C GLY A 151 15.06 -0.77 9.85
N GLU A 152 15.00 0.57 9.78
CA GLU A 152 16.14 1.39 9.32
C GLU A 152 17.05 1.92 10.45
N GLN A 153 16.68 1.75 11.72
CA GLN A 153 17.35 2.36 12.87
C GLN A 153 17.84 1.34 13.90
N ASP A 154 18.95 1.68 14.57
CA ASP A 154 19.65 0.77 15.48
C ASP A 154 18.81 0.37 16.71
N THR A 155 18.91 -0.90 17.09
CA THR A 155 18.45 -1.47 18.36
C THR A 155 19.61 -2.15 19.05
N TYR A 156 19.80 -1.86 20.33
CA TYR A 156 20.87 -2.42 21.15
C TYR A 156 20.27 -3.29 22.25
N LEU A 157 20.52 -4.60 22.19
CA LEU A 157 20.05 -5.55 23.18
C LEU A 157 21.12 -5.78 24.26
N ASN A 158 20.68 -6.24 25.43
CA ASN A 158 21.57 -6.75 26.47
C ASN A 158 22.59 -5.70 26.98
N VAL A 159 22.15 -4.44 27.07
CA VAL A 159 22.93 -3.32 27.61
C VAL A 159 22.86 -3.35 29.13
N ARG A 160 23.98 -3.13 29.81
CA ARG A 160 24.03 -3.14 31.28
C ARG A 160 24.98 -2.09 31.81
N GLY A 161 24.55 -1.45 32.88
CA GLY A 161 25.35 -0.47 33.62
C GLY A 161 25.08 0.94 33.11
N ARG A 162 25.08 1.89 34.05
CA ARG A 162 24.68 3.27 33.82
C ARG A 162 25.40 3.93 32.64
N LYS A 163 26.72 3.75 32.56
CA LYS A 163 27.56 4.33 31.50
C LYS A 163 27.20 3.78 30.12
N ASP A 164 27.00 2.47 30.02
CA ASP A 164 26.70 1.83 28.74
C ASP A 164 25.29 2.15 28.27
N VAL A 165 24.31 2.28 29.18
CA VAL A 165 22.95 2.73 28.84
C VAL A 165 22.98 4.14 28.25
N ILE A 166 23.65 5.08 28.92
CA ILE A 166 23.80 6.46 28.41
C ILE A 166 24.50 6.45 27.04
N ARG A 167 25.55 5.63 26.90
CA ARG A 167 26.26 5.50 25.64
C ARG A 167 25.39 4.97 24.52
N LYS A 168 24.54 3.99 24.81
CA LYS A 168 23.65 3.36 23.82
C LYS A 168 22.47 4.25 23.44
N VAL A 169 21.98 5.08 24.36
CA VAL A 169 21.04 6.17 24.04
C VAL A 169 21.68 7.16 23.05
N GLN A 170 22.94 7.54 23.29
CA GLN A 170 23.70 8.39 22.36
C GLN A 170 23.91 7.74 20.99
N ASP A 171 24.21 6.43 20.97
CA ASP A 171 24.33 5.68 19.72
C ASP A 171 22.99 5.65 18.96
N CYS A 172 21.85 5.52 19.66
CA CYS A 172 20.53 5.71 19.06
C CYS A 172 20.40 7.12 18.46
N TYR A 173 20.70 8.20 19.21
CA TYR A 173 20.63 9.56 18.66
C TYR A 173 21.43 9.74 17.36
N ALA A 174 22.61 9.11 17.28
CA ALA A 174 23.42 9.11 16.07
C ALA A 174 22.79 8.29 14.92
N SER A 175 22.04 7.22 15.21
CA SER A 175 21.38 6.39 14.19
C SER A 175 20.31 7.13 13.40
N LEU A 176 19.84 8.29 13.87
CA LEU A 176 19.01 9.17 13.07
C LEU A 176 19.70 9.53 11.74
N PHE A 177 21.04 9.61 11.71
CA PHE A 177 21.83 9.91 10.52
C PHE A 177 22.50 8.66 9.93
N THR A 178 21.82 7.51 9.91
CA THR A 178 22.23 6.40 9.03
C THR A 178 22.12 6.82 7.55
N ASP A 179 22.85 6.15 6.67
CA ASP A 179 22.91 6.51 5.25
C ASP A 179 21.50 6.43 4.63
N ARG A 180 20.79 5.33 4.93
CA ARG A 180 19.42 5.07 4.48
C ARG A 180 18.42 6.09 5.02
N ALA A 181 18.44 6.37 6.32
CA ALA A 181 17.54 7.34 6.93
C ALA A 181 17.80 8.77 6.44
N THR A 182 19.06 9.13 6.19
CA THR A 182 19.44 10.45 5.66
C THR A 182 19.03 10.61 4.20
N TYR A 183 19.33 9.62 3.36
CA TYR A 183 18.89 9.57 1.96
C TYR A 183 17.39 9.74 1.83
N TYR A 184 16.63 8.95 2.60
CA TYR A 184 15.18 8.98 2.59
C TYR A 184 14.63 10.36 2.98
N ARG A 185 15.16 10.97 4.05
CA ARG A 185 14.73 12.33 4.46
C ARG A 185 15.05 13.39 3.41
N ILE A 186 16.19 13.29 2.74
CA ILE A 186 16.54 14.20 1.63
C ILE A 186 15.57 14.01 0.47
N LYS A 187 15.26 12.76 0.09
CA LYS A 187 14.30 12.45 -0.98
C LYS A 187 12.89 12.97 -0.72
N GLN A 188 12.43 12.86 0.51
CA GLN A 188 11.11 13.33 0.93
C GLN A 188 11.08 14.83 1.29
N ASN A 189 12.19 15.54 1.09
CA ASN A 189 12.33 16.96 1.41
C ASN A 189 11.98 17.32 2.87
N PHE A 190 12.23 16.39 3.80
CA PHE A 190 11.96 16.61 5.22
C PHE A 190 13.04 17.51 5.84
N PRO A 191 12.66 18.59 6.55
CA PRO A 191 13.63 19.45 7.24
C PRO A 191 14.34 18.66 8.36
N GLN A 192 15.65 18.56 8.28
CA GLN A 192 16.47 17.70 9.16
C GLN A 192 16.37 18.15 10.62
N GLU A 193 16.26 19.45 10.85
CA GLU A 193 16.12 20.08 12.16
C GLU A 193 14.77 19.82 12.86
N LYS A 194 13.76 19.36 12.12
CA LYS A 194 12.42 19.08 12.69
C LYS A 194 12.28 17.66 13.21
N VAL A 195 13.19 16.75 12.84
CA VAL A 195 13.13 15.35 13.25
C VAL A 195 13.96 15.15 14.52
N ALA A 196 13.33 14.64 15.56
CA ALA A 196 14.00 14.26 16.79
C ALA A 196 13.91 12.74 16.99
N LEU A 197 14.84 12.21 17.76
CA LEU A 197 14.85 10.80 18.12
C LEU A 197 14.68 10.62 19.62
N SER A 198 13.75 9.77 20.01
CA SER A 198 13.66 9.19 21.34
C SER A 198 14.35 7.82 21.36
N ALA A 199 14.92 7.48 22.51
CA ALA A 199 15.42 6.16 22.80
C ALA A 199 14.61 5.54 23.94
N ALA A 200 13.94 4.42 23.66
CA ALA A 200 13.25 3.59 24.64
C ALA A 200 14.26 2.66 25.33
N VAL A 201 14.39 2.79 26.65
CA VAL A 201 15.19 1.92 27.52
C VAL A 201 14.24 0.98 28.25
N GLN A 202 14.20 -0.27 27.82
CA GLN A 202 13.26 -1.28 28.29
C GLN A 202 13.98 -2.45 28.93
N MET A 203 13.52 -2.93 30.08
CA MET A 203 14.03 -4.14 30.72
C MET A 203 14.00 -5.32 29.74
N MET A 204 15.11 -6.06 29.66
CA MET A 204 15.17 -7.30 28.90
C MET A 204 14.39 -8.40 29.62
N ALA A 205 13.33 -8.89 28.98
CA ALA A 205 12.75 -10.18 29.31
C ALA A 205 13.61 -11.27 28.67
N PHE A 206 14.32 -12.08 29.46
CA PHE A 206 15.17 -13.15 28.94
C PHE A 206 14.35 -14.36 28.50
N SER A 207 13.96 -14.35 27.24
CA SER A 207 13.04 -15.32 26.66
C SER A 207 13.55 -16.77 26.73
N LYS A 208 12.86 -17.65 27.45
CA LYS A 208 12.87 -19.10 27.19
C LYS A 208 12.22 -19.39 25.83
N SER A 209 11.15 -18.65 25.55
CA SER A 209 10.43 -18.66 24.29
C SER A 209 9.85 -17.29 24.04
N ALA A 210 9.63 -16.95 22.79
CA ALA A 210 9.02 -15.69 22.38
C ALA A 210 8.19 -15.92 21.13
N GLY A 211 7.44 -14.90 20.73
CA GLY A 211 6.62 -14.99 19.54
C GLY A 211 5.76 -13.79 19.30
N VAL A 212 4.75 -14.02 18.48
CA VAL A 212 3.85 -13.02 17.91
C VAL A 212 2.42 -13.52 18.08
N MET A 213 1.48 -12.61 18.22
CA MET A 213 0.06 -12.95 18.29
C MET A 213 -0.81 -11.88 17.67
N PHE A 214 -1.94 -12.32 17.11
CA PHE A 214 -2.91 -11.49 16.42
C PHE A 214 -4.28 -11.69 17.01
N THR A 215 -5.05 -10.60 17.11
CA THR A 215 -6.45 -10.66 17.54
C THR A 215 -7.40 -11.00 16.39
N VAL A 216 -6.89 -11.58 15.31
CA VAL A 216 -7.64 -12.05 14.16
C VAL A 216 -6.83 -13.16 13.54
N ASN A 217 -7.49 -14.16 12.96
CA ASN A 217 -6.78 -15.12 12.15
C ASN A 217 -6.33 -14.44 10.85
N VAL A 218 -5.04 -14.14 10.74
CA VAL A 218 -4.49 -13.39 9.60
C VAL A 218 -4.58 -14.15 8.27
N ALA A 219 -4.83 -15.46 8.30
CA ALA A 219 -4.95 -16.29 7.09
C ALA A 219 -6.30 -16.11 6.37
N ASN A 220 -7.38 -16.00 7.14
CA ASN A 220 -8.76 -16.05 6.63
C ASN A 220 -9.66 -14.92 7.16
N GLY A 221 -9.15 -14.08 8.06
CA GLY A 221 -9.89 -12.95 8.63
C GLY A 221 -10.85 -13.32 9.75
N ASP A 222 -10.85 -14.57 10.24
CA ASP A 222 -11.71 -15.00 11.33
C ASP A 222 -11.40 -14.20 12.61
N ASP A 223 -12.27 -13.24 12.91
CA ASP A 223 -12.13 -12.34 14.05
C ASP A 223 -12.65 -12.93 15.35
N THR A 224 -13.21 -14.14 15.32
CA THR A 224 -13.58 -14.90 16.51
C THR A 224 -12.37 -15.56 17.17
N LYS A 225 -11.20 -15.54 16.51
CA LYS A 225 -9.97 -16.22 16.97
C LYS A 225 -8.86 -15.24 17.34
N VAL A 226 -8.07 -15.63 18.34
CA VAL A 226 -6.73 -15.12 18.58
C VAL A 226 -5.76 -16.17 18.05
N MET A 227 -4.82 -15.73 17.22
CA MET A 227 -3.78 -16.57 16.66
C MET A 227 -2.45 -16.26 17.37
N ILE A 228 -1.77 -17.28 17.88
CA ILE A 228 -0.53 -17.15 18.65
C ILE A 228 0.53 -18.04 18.00
N GLU A 229 1.68 -17.47 17.66
CA GLU A 229 2.86 -18.20 17.21
C GLU A 229 4.00 -18.06 18.21
N GLY A 230 4.80 -19.12 18.38
CA GLY A 230 5.92 -19.11 19.32
C GLY A 230 7.06 -20.05 18.96
N SER A 231 8.29 -19.69 19.37
CA SER A 231 9.47 -20.55 19.26
C SER A 231 10.38 -20.39 20.49
N TRP A 232 11.35 -21.30 20.62
CA TRP A 232 12.39 -21.26 21.65
C TRP A 232 13.36 -20.09 21.44
N GLY A 233 13.87 -19.54 22.55
CA GLY A 233 14.81 -18.42 22.56
C GLY A 233 14.17 -17.06 22.29
N LEU A 234 14.98 -16.13 21.75
CA LEU A 234 14.57 -14.77 21.40
C LEU A 234 13.67 -14.74 20.15
N GLY A 235 12.73 -13.80 20.10
CA GLY A 235 11.69 -13.73 19.06
C GLY A 235 12.18 -13.35 17.66
N GLU A 236 13.44 -12.93 17.52
CA GLU A 236 14.01 -12.43 16.26
C GLU A 236 13.96 -13.48 15.14
N TYR A 237 14.18 -14.76 15.45
CA TYR A 237 14.10 -15.84 14.45
C TYR A 237 12.68 -16.14 13.95
N ILE A 238 11.66 -15.72 14.69
CA ILE A 238 10.26 -15.86 14.26
C ILE A 238 9.92 -14.73 13.29
N VAL A 239 10.27 -13.50 13.66
CA VAL A 239 10.07 -12.31 12.83
C VAL A 239 10.84 -12.44 11.50
N GLN A 240 12.09 -12.93 11.54
CA GLN A 240 12.89 -13.19 10.34
C GLN A 240 12.44 -14.44 9.55
N GLY A 241 11.58 -15.29 10.11
CA GLY A 241 11.16 -16.54 9.49
C GLY A 241 12.26 -17.62 9.42
N THR A 242 13.33 -17.47 10.20
CA THR A 242 14.45 -18.42 10.29
C THR A 242 13.99 -19.76 10.86
N VAL A 243 13.00 -19.74 11.76
CA VAL A 243 12.37 -20.93 12.33
C VAL A 243 10.89 -21.00 11.96
N THR A 244 10.33 -22.21 11.84
CA THR A 244 8.88 -22.37 11.76
C THR A 244 8.33 -22.51 13.19
N PRO A 245 7.54 -21.54 13.67
CA PRO A 245 7.07 -21.52 15.06
C PRO A 245 5.96 -22.55 15.29
N ASP A 246 5.67 -22.85 16.54
CA ASP A 246 4.39 -23.46 16.93
C ASP A 246 3.26 -22.48 16.62
N ASN A 247 2.07 -23.01 16.35
CA ASN A 247 0.89 -22.23 16.04
C ASN A 247 -0.29 -22.70 16.89
N PHE A 248 -0.97 -21.74 17.53
CA PHE A 248 -2.12 -21.95 18.38
C PHE A 248 -3.25 -21.02 17.95
N GLU A 249 -4.48 -21.51 17.93
CA GLU A 249 -5.68 -20.69 17.77
C GLU A 249 -6.56 -20.83 18.99
N VAL A 250 -7.03 -19.70 19.51
CA VAL A 250 -7.90 -19.61 20.69
C VAL A 250 -9.18 -18.89 20.31
N ASP A 251 -10.31 -19.47 20.67
CA ASP A 251 -11.62 -18.84 20.52
C ASP A 251 -11.82 -17.72 21.55
N LYS A 252 -12.12 -16.50 21.10
CA LYS A 252 -12.22 -15.30 21.95
C LYS A 252 -13.35 -15.37 22.97
N ASP A 253 -14.42 -16.09 22.68
CA ASP A 253 -15.60 -16.16 23.55
C ASP A 253 -15.46 -17.25 24.60
N SER A 254 -15.14 -18.47 24.18
CA SER A 254 -15.00 -19.61 25.07
C SER A 254 -13.63 -19.68 25.78
N MET A 255 -12.64 -18.91 25.30
CA MET A 255 -11.24 -18.96 25.77
C MET A 255 -10.67 -20.38 25.77
N LYS A 256 -10.97 -21.14 24.70
CA LYS A 256 -10.47 -22.51 24.48
C LYS A 256 -9.58 -22.56 23.26
N ILE A 257 -8.52 -23.37 23.35
CA ILE A 257 -7.66 -23.67 22.21
C ILE A 257 -8.45 -24.51 21.21
N THR A 258 -8.66 -23.98 20.01
CA THR A 258 -9.38 -24.65 18.91
C THR A 258 -8.44 -25.39 17.96
N SER A 259 -7.21 -24.90 17.82
CA SER A 259 -6.17 -25.52 16.99
C SER A 259 -4.81 -25.43 17.68
N LYS A 260 -4.02 -26.49 17.56
CA LYS A 260 -2.66 -26.58 18.11
C LYS A 260 -1.77 -27.36 17.14
N THR A 261 -0.81 -26.67 16.55
CA THR A 261 0.20 -27.24 15.64
C THR A 261 1.58 -27.05 16.25
N ILE A 262 2.24 -28.15 16.61
CA ILE A 262 3.60 -28.12 17.15
C ILE A 262 4.59 -28.45 16.03
N ASN A 263 5.48 -27.52 15.75
CA ASN A 263 6.48 -27.64 14.70
C ASN A 263 7.86 -27.93 15.30
N ASN A 264 8.75 -28.49 14.47
CA ASN A 264 10.10 -28.82 14.88
C ASN A 264 11.00 -27.58 14.87
N LYS A 265 11.35 -27.08 16.06
CA LYS A 265 12.10 -25.83 16.28
C LYS A 265 13.57 -26.15 16.55
N ASN A 266 14.30 -26.53 15.50
CA ASN A 266 15.66 -27.08 15.61
C ASN A 266 16.72 -26.10 16.10
N ILE A 267 16.44 -24.81 16.03
CA ILE A 267 17.39 -23.74 16.37
C ILE A 267 16.70 -22.70 17.24
N GLU A 268 17.48 -22.10 18.12
CA GLU A 268 17.06 -21.00 18.98
C GLU A 268 18.16 -19.93 19.01
N LEU A 269 17.75 -18.68 19.18
CA LEU A 269 18.67 -17.58 19.41
C LEU A 269 18.75 -17.35 20.92
N ILE A 270 19.92 -17.63 21.50
CA ILE A 270 20.16 -17.42 22.93
C ILE A 270 21.12 -16.26 23.15
N ARG A 271 21.04 -15.69 24.34
CA ARG A 271 21.90 -14.60 24.77
C ARG A 271 23.21 -15.15 25.33
N LEU A 272 24.32 -14.47 25.02
CA LEU A 272 25.60 -14.72 25.68
C LEU A 272 25.73 -13.93 27.01
N PRO A 273 26.35 -14.51 28.07
CA PRO A 273 26.56 -13.82 29.35
C PRO A 273 27.32 -12.49 29.24
N GLY A 274 28.19 -12.34 28.23
CA GLY A 274 29.06 -11.18 28.03
C GLY A 274 28.53 -10.07 27.11
N GLY A 275 27.31 -10.18 26.56
CA GLY A 275 26.85 -9.29 25.49
C GLY A 275 26.64 -10.06 24.18
N GLY A 276 25.63 -9.67 23.39
CA GLY A 276 25.33 -10.33 22.11
C GLY A 276 24.49 -11.61 22.23
N VAL A 277 24.36 -12.29 21.09
CA VAL A 277 23.52 -13.48 20.89
C VAL A 277 24.28 -14.56 20.12
N GLU A 278 23.94 -15.82 20.33
CA GLU A 278 24.44 -16.95 19.56
C GLU A 278 23.29 -17.87 19.13
N GLN A 279 23.43 -18.44 17.94
CA GLN A 279 22.54 -19.52 17.50
C GLN A 279 22.95 -20.81 18.20
N ARG A 280 21.97 -21.53 18.73
CA ARG A 280 22.17 -22.87 19.30
C ARG A 280 21.19 -23.84 18.69
N ASP A 281 21.64 -25.07 18.46
CA ASP A 281 20.76 -26.18 18.13
C ASP A 281 19.94 -26.59 19.36
N VAL A 282 18.63 -26.70 19.19
CA VAL A 282 17.72 -27.15 20.23
C VAL A 282 17.78 -28.69 20.28
N PRO A 283 17.95 -29.31 21.46
CA PRO A 283 17.88 -30.76 21.61
C PRO A 283 16.61 -31.34 20.99
N GLU A 284 16.71 -32.48 20.29
CA GLU A 284 15.64 -33.01 19.43
C GLU A 284 14.32 -33.29 20.17
N ASP A 285 14.42 -33.67 21.45
CA ASP A 285 13.30 -33.87 22.36
C ASP A 285 12.58 -32.55 22.71
N VAL A 286 13.35 -31.47 22.90
CA VAL A 286 12.83 -30.12 23.18
C VAL A 286 12.30 -29.45 21.90
N ALA A 287 12.97 -29.65 20.76
CA ALA A 287 12.62 -29.05 19.47
C ALA A 287 11.21 -29.43 19.01
N LYS A 288 10.78 -30.66 19.32
CA LYS A 288 9.45 -31.22 18.98
C LYS A 288 8.37 -30.98 20.05
N SER A 289 8.74 -30.39 21.19
CA SER A 289 7.80 -30.04 22.25
C SER A 289 7.18 -28.65 22.04
N ALA A 290 6.03 -28.40 22.65
CA ALA A 290 5.37 -27.10 22.59
C ALA A 290 6.15 -26.04 23.35
N CYS A 291 6.41 -24.89 22.73
CA CYS A 291 7.11 -23.79 23.39
C CYS A 291 6.27 -23.14 24.50
N LEU A 292 4.95 -23.26 24.47
CA LEU A 292 4.02 -22.76 25.48
C LEU A 292 3.18 -23.90 26.07
N THR A 293 2.80 -23.74 27.34
CA THR A 293 1.75 -24.56 27.98
C THR A 293 0.36 -24.06 27.57
N ASP A 294 -0.66 -24.89 27.72
CA ASP A 294 -2.03 -24.52 27.34
C ASP A 294 -2.54 -23.35 28.21
N GLU A 295 -2.17 -23.32 29.49
CA GLU A 295 -2.46 -22.22 30.41
C GLU A 295 -1.84 -20.90 29.93
N GLN A 296 -0.59 -20.94 29.48
CA GLN A 296 0.11 -19.75 28.94
C GLN A 296 -0.49 -19.27 27.62
N VAL A 297 -0.95 -20.18 26.76
CA VAL A 297 -1.65 -19.82 25.51
C VAL A 297 -2.95 -19.08 25.82
N ILE A 298 -3.73 -19.56 26.80
CA ILE A 298 -4.96 -18.90 27.23
C ILE A 298 -4.68 -17.55 27.91
N GLU A 299 -3.62 -17.46 28.70
CA GLU A 299 -3.18 -16.21 29.34
C GLU A 299 -2.83 -15.14 28.28
N LEU A 300 -2.01 -15.49 27.27
CA LEU A 300 -1.69 -14.61 26.15
C LEU A 300 -2.94 -14.18 25.36
N ALA A 301 -3.87 -15.10 25.10
CA ALA A 301 -5.13 -14.76 24.44
C ALA A 301 -5.98 -13.78 25.27
N GLY A 302 -5.92 -13.89 26.60
CA GLY A 302 -6.54 -12.93 27.52
C GLY A 302 -5.95 -11.53 27.38
N TYR A 303 -4.62 -11.43 27.32
CA TYR A 303 -3.93 -10.16 27.05
C TYR A 303 -4.30 -9.60 25.68
N ALA A 304 -4.29 -10.41 24.63
CA ALA A 304 -4.67 -10.01 23.27
C ALA A 304 -6.07 -9.38 23.24
N LYS A 305 -7.06 -10.00 23.90
CA LYS A 305 -8.44 -9.49 23.97
C LYS A 305 -8.53 -8.17 24.73
N GLN A 306 -7.77 -8.01 25.81
CA GLN A 306 -7.72 -6.75 26.57
C GLN A 306 -7.14 -5.62 25.71
N ILE A 307 -6.07 -5.89 24.98
CA ILE A 307 -5.40 -4.94 24.08
C ILE A 307 -6.33 -4.57 22.91
N GLU A 308 -6.95 -5.55 22.23
CA GLU A 308 -7.93 -5.29 21.15
C GLU A 308 -9.04 -4.36 21.61
N LYS A 309 -9.61 -4.64 22.78
CA LYS A 309 -10.69 -3.84 23.37
C LYS A 309 -10.26 -2.40 23.64
N HIS A 310 -9.03 -2.21 24.12
CA HIS A 310 -8.48 -0.88 24.41
C HIS A 310 -8.25 -0.06 23.13
N TYR A 311 -7.66 -0.68 22.10
CA TYR A 311 -7.31 0.01 20.86
C TYR A 311 -8.47 0.11 19.85
N GLY A 312 -9.53 -0.70 19.99
CA GLY A 312 -10.72 -0.67 19.13
C GLY A 312 -10.49 -1.16 17.70
N CYS A 313 -9.38 -1.84 17.43
CA CYS A 313 -9.02 -2.41 16.14
C CYS A 313 -8.29 -3.74 16.34
N TYR A 314 -8.05 -4.50 15.26
CA TYR A 314 -7.25 -5.71 15.38
C TYR A 314 -5.79 -5.33 15.66
N MET A 315 -5.12 -6.18 16.43
CA MET A 315 -3.79 -5.89 16.96
C MET A 315 -2.81 -7.00 16.57
N ASP A 316 -1.60 -6.56 16.21
CA ASP A 316 -0.38 -7.33 16.02
C ASP A 316 0.52 -7.07 17.25
N MET A 317 0.88 -8.12 17.98
CA MET A 317 1.60 -8.02 19.25
C MET A 317 2.75 -9.01 19.33
N GLU A 318 3.85 -8.57 19.91
CA GLU A 318 5.00 -9.42 20.23
C GLU A 318 5.01 -9.74 21.73
N TRP A 319 5.35 -10.98 22.05
CA TRP A 319 5.41 -11.48 23.42
C TRP A 319 6.68 -12.27 23.69
N SER A 320 7.06 -12.34 24.98
CA SER A 320 8.15 -13.19 25.46
C SER A 320 7.77 -13.88 26.77
N ARG A 321 8.28 -15.09 26.96
CA ARG A 321 8.21 -15.84 28.22
C ARG A 321 9.59 -15.87 28.83
N ASP A 322 9.77 -15.25 29.99
CA ASP A 322 11.07 -15.19 30.64
C ASP A 322 11.50 -16.52 31.30
N GLN A 323 12.65 -16.50 32.00
CA GLN A 323 13.18 -17.68 32.69
C GLN A 323 12.35 -18.12 33.89
N ASP A 324 11.48 -17.26 34.43
CA ASP A 324 10.57 -17.56 35.54
C ASP A 324 9.17 -17.94 35.03
N ASP A 325 9.05 -18.22 33.72
CA ASP A 325 7.82 -18.56 33.01
C ASP A 325 6.76 -17.46 33.00
N LYS A 326 7.15 -16.22 33.30
CA LYS A 326 6.28 -15.05 33.22
C LYS A 326 6.20 -14.55 31.79
N LEU A 327 4.97 -14.26 31.36
CA LEU A 327 4.67 -13.70 30.05
C LEU A 327 4.76 -12.17 30.07
N TRP A 328 5.34 -11.63 29.00
CA TRP A 328 5.55 -10.20 28.80
C TRP A 328 5.13 -9.80 27.39
N LEU A 329 4.49 -8.65 27.26
CA LEU A 329 4.17 -8.01 26.00
C LEU A 329 5.29 -7.02 25.68
N VAL A 330 6.04 -7.26 24.61
CA VAL A 330 7.23 -6.47 24.27
C VAL A 330 6.96 -5.42 23.19
N GLN A 331 5.87 -5.56 22.44
CA GLN A 331 5.40 -4.60 21.45
C GLN A 331 3.92 -4.84 21.11
N ALA A 332 3.20 -3.79 20.73
CA ALA A 332 1.85 -3.86 20.17
C ALA A 332 1.65 -2.77 19.12
N ARG A 333 0.92 -3.08 18.05
CA ARG A 333 0.48 -2.12 17.02
C ARG A 333 -0.81 -2.60 16.35
N PRO A 334 -1.58 -1.70 15.70
CA PRO A 334 -2.70 -2.12 14.88
C PRO A 334 -2.24 -3.10 13.78
N GLU A 335 -3.00 -4.17 13.58
CA GLU A 335 -2.83 -5.07 12.43
C GLU A 335 -3.27 -4.32 11.15
N THR A 336 -2.56 -4.48 10.04
CA THR A 336 -2.67 -3.58 8.89
C THR A 336 -3.72 -4.00 7.85
N VAL A 337 -3.96 -5.30 7.65
CA VAL A 337 -4.79 -5.81 6.54
C VAL A 337 -6.26 -5.90 6.94
N TRP A 338 -6.55 -6.58 8.03
CA TRP A 338 -7.91 -6.83 8.50
C TRP A 338 -8.45 -5.65 9.32
N SER A 339 -7.62 -4.86 10.01
CA SER A 339 -8.13 -3.64 10.70
C SER A 339 -8.64 -2.58 9.74
N GLN A 340 -8.05 -2.51 8.54
CA GLN A 340 -8.57 -1.67 7.45
C GLN A 340 -9.94 -2.22 6.98
N ARG A 341 -10.05 -3.53 6.76
CA ARG A 341 -11.31 -4.21 6.39
C ARG A 341 -12.42 -4.12 7.45
N LYS A 342 -12.10 -4.16 8.75
CA LYS A 342 -13.09 -4.06 9.86
C LYS A 342 -13.71 -2.66 9.93
N LYS A 343 -12.94 -1.61 9.63
CA LYS A 343 -13.49 -0.24 9.49
C LYS A 343 -14.43 -0.11 8.30
N GLU A 344 -14.30 -1.00 7.31
CA GLU A 344 -15.08 -1.04 6.07
C GLU A 344 -16.25 -2.04 6.09
N GLY A 345 -16.47 -2.75 7.20
CA GLY A 345 -17.69 -3.55 7.44
C GLY A 345 -17.88 -4.77 6.51
N ALA A 346 -16.80 -5.41 6.06
CA ALA A 346 -16.88 -6.58 5.18
C ALA A 346 -16.87 -7.91 5.96
N GLU A 347 -17.99 -8.65 5.92
CA GLU A 347 -18.02 -10.11 6.16
C GLU A 347 -17.81 -10.83 4.81
N GLU A 348 -16.81 -11.71 4.71
CA GLU A 348 -16.62 -12.60 3.55
C GLU A 348 -17.29 -13.96 3.82
N GLU A 349 -18.11 -14.41 2.87
CA GLU A 349 -18.60 -15.80 2.81
C GLU A 349 -17.47 -16.75 2.40
N ASP A 350 -17.32 -17.82 3.17
CA ASP A 350 -16.29 -18.82 3.02
C ASP A 350 -16.51 -19.69 1.76
N LYS A 351 -15.66 -19.51 0.74
CA LYS A 351 -15.67 -20.37 -0.47
C LYS A 351 -15.15 -21.76 -0.15
N GLU A 352 -15.99 -22.79 -0.12
CA GLU A 352 -15.53 -24.19 -0.03
C GLU A 352 -14.81 -24.60 -1.34
N VAL A 353 -13.61 -25.16 -1.19
CA VAL A 353 -12.78 -25.69 -2.28
C VAL A 353 -12.99 -27.21 -2.37
N THR A 354 -13.44 -27.70 -3.51
CA THR A 354 -13.49 -29.15 -3.77
C THR A 354 -12.08 -29.73 -3.98
N PRO A 355 -11.75 -30.91 -3.41
CA PRO A 355 -10.42 -31.51 -3.54
C PRO A 355 -10.05 -31.82 -5.00
N SER A 356 -8.90 -31.32 -5.45
CA SER A 356 -8.33 -31.67 -6.76
C SER A 356 -7.91 -33.16 -6.81
N SER A 357 -8.10 -33.81 -7.95
CA SER A 357 -7.60 -35.17 -8.24
C SER A 357 -6.10 -35.22 -8.58
N ASN A 358 -5.44 -34.06 -8.68
CA ASN A 358 -4.01 -33.97 -9.02
C ASN A 358 -3.11 -34.38 -7.85
N LYS A 359 -1.94 -34.92 -8.18
CA LYS A 359 -0.95 -35.36 -7.18
C LYS A 359 -0.43 -34.16 -6.39
N VAL A 360 -0.55 -34.21 -5.06
CA VAL A 360 0.06 -33.23 -4.15
C VAL A 360 1.58 -33.40 -4.15
N LEU A 361 2.29 -32.29 -4.40
CA LEU A 361 3.75 -32.23 -4.44
C LEU A 361 4.34 -31.70 -3.14
N VAL A 362 3.76 -30.63 -2.59
CA VAL A 362 4.26 -29.94 -1.40
C VAL A 362 3.08 -29.48 -0.55
N LYS A 363 3.26 -29.45 0.77
CA LYS A 363 2.34 -28.82 1.72
C LYS A 363 3.09 -27.82 2.58
N GLY A 364 2.44 -26.74 2.97
CA GLY A 364 2.98 -25.72 3.87
C GLY A 364 1.88 -25.01 4.64
N LEU A 365 2.23 -23.89 5.28
CA LEU A 365 1.31 -23.02 6.00
C LEU A 365 0.68 -22.03 5.00
N PRO A 366 -0.67 -21.84 5.02
CA PRO A 366 -1.38 -20.92 4.13
C PRO A 366 -1.15 -19.46 4.56
N ALA A 367 -0.05 -18.84 4.13
CA ALA A 367 0.33 -17.51 4.57
C ALA A 367 -0.54 -16.40 4.00
N SER A 368 -0.81 -16.45 2.69
CA SER A 368 -1.66 -15.47 2.00
C SER A 368 -2.64 -16.24 1.11
N PRO A 369 -3.96 -16.12 1.33
CA PRO A 369 -4.96 -16.94 0.66
C PRO A 369 -5.03 -16.64 -0.84
N GLY A 370 -5.38 -17.67 -1.62
CA GLY A 370 -5.58 -17.55 -3.07
C GLY A 370 -5.16 -18.82 -3.80
N VAL A 371 -5.47 -18.88 -5.09
CA VAL A 371 -5.08 -19.99 -5.97
C VAL A 371 -4.43 -19.41 -7.21
N ALA A 372 -3.25 -19.90 -7.56
CA ALA A 372 -2.53 -19.50 -8.77
C ALA A 372 -1.76 -20.66 -9.39
N SER A 373 -1.64 -20.65 -10.71
CA SER A 373 -0.88 -21.65 -11.46
C SER A 373 0.22 -20.97 -12.25
N GLY A 374 1.39 -21.59 -12.34
CA GLY A 374 2.51 -21.02 -13.07
C GLY A 374 3.72 -21.94 -13.14
N ILE A 375 4.75 -21.46 -13.82
CA ILE A 375 6.03 -22.14 -13.94
C ILE A 375 6.85 -21.84 -12.67
N VAL A 376 7.29 -22.88 -11.99
CA VAL A 376 8.20 -22.78 -10.86
C VAL A 376 9.52 -22.18 -11.30
N HIS A 377 10.01 -21.20 -10.55
CA HIS A 377 11.38 -20.75 -10.59
C HIS A 377 11.98 -20.85 -9.19
N VAL A 378 12.90 -21.80 -9.01
CA VAL A 378 13.63 -21.96 -7.75
C VAL A 378 14.81 -21.01 -7.75
N ILE A 379 14.83 -20.08 -6.79
CA ILE A 379 15.92 -19.13 -6.60
C ILE A 379 16.44 -19.29 -5.17
N ASP A 380 17.72 -19.63 -5.03
CA ASP A 380 18.40 -19.85 -3.76
C ASP A 380 19.20 -18.64 -3.28
N ASP A 381 19.59 -17.74 -4.19
CA ASP A 381 20.36 -16.53 -3.89
C ASP A 381 19.71 -15.27 -4.51
N PRO A 382 19.61 -14.14 -3.77
CA PRO A 382 19.04 -12.89 -4.28
C PRO A 382 19.73 -12.34 -5.54
N SER A 383 21.01 -12.65 -5.78
CA SER A 383 21.74 -12.20 -6.97
C SER A 383 21.14 -12.73 -8.28
N HIS A 384 20.34 -13.80 -8.23
CA HIS A 384 19.66 -14.38 -9.39
C HIS A 384 18.24 -13.84 -9.59
N ILE A 385 17.79 -12.87 -8.78
CA ILE A 385 16.45 -12.25 -8.89
C ILE A 385 16.18 -11.65 -10.29
N SER A 386 17.22 -11.17 -10.98
CA SER A 386 17.09 -10.63 -12.34
C SER A 386 16.62 -11.66 -13.37
N GLU A 387 16.76 -12.96 -13.08
CA GLU A 387 16.34 -14.05 -13.96
C GLU A 387 14.85 -14.40 -13.81
N PHE A 388 14.20 -13.93 -12.74
CA PHE A 388 12.80 -14.19 -12.42
C PHE A 388 11.85 -13.42 -13.35
N LYS A 389 10.85 -14.11 -13.90
CA LYS A 389 9.90 -13.56 -14.87
C LYS A 389 8.51 -13.36 -14.27
N GLU A 390 7.78 -12.43 -14.87
CA GLU A 390 6.38 -12.16 -14.52
C GLU A 390 5.51 -13.41 -14.65
N GLY A 391 4.69 -13.68 -13.64
CA GLY A 391 3.76 -14.82 -13.59
C GLY A 391 4.38 -16.16 -13.17
N GLU A 392 5.68 -16.20 -12.85
CA GLU A 392 6.32 -17.41 -12.33
C GLU A 392 5.96 -17.66 -10.85
N ILE A 393 6.09 -18.91 -10.41
CA ILE A 393 5.93 -19.31 -9.01
C ILE A 393 7.30 -19.24 -8.34
N LEU A 394 7.49 -18.27 -7.45
CA LEU A 394 8.75 -18.08 -6.73
C LEU A 394 8.91 -19.16 -5.67
N VAL A 395 9.95 -19.99 -5.78
CA VAL A 395 10.28 -21.00 -4.78
C VAL A 395 11.65 -20.71 -4.19
N THR A 396 11.73 -20.48 -2.87
CA THR A 396 13.01 -20.14 -2.22
C THR A 396 13.12 -20.68 -0.79
N LEU A 397 14.27 -20.50 -0.15
CA LEU A 397 14.48 -20.85 1.25
C LEU A 397 13.69 -19.92 2.18
N MET A 398 13.87 -18.61 1.99
CA MET A 398 13.22 -17.49 2.69
C MET A 398 13.32 -16.23 1.84
N THR A 399 12.54 -15.20 2.14
CA THR A 399 12.64 -13.89 1.48
C THR A 399 13.13 -12.82 2.47
N SER A 400 13.84 -11.83 1.94
CA SER A 400 14.25 -10.58 2.61
C SER A 400 13.76 -9.39 1.77
N PRO A 401 13.89 -8.12 2.24
CA PRO A 401 13.46 -6.95 1.47
C PRO A 401 14.03 -6.87 0.04
N ASP A 402 15.21 -7.45 -0.19
CA ASP A 402 15.83 -7.51 -1.52
C ASP A 402 15.03 -8.34 -2.54
N TRP A 403 14.13 -9.21 -2.06
CA TRP A 403 13.28 -10.07 -2.88
C TRP A 403 12.01 -9.38 -3.37
N VAL A 404 11.65 -8.21 -2.83
CA VAL A 404 10.44 -7.47 -3.19
C VAL A 404 10.27 -7.31 -4.71
N PRO A 405 11.31 -7.01 -5.52
CA PRO A 405 11.19 -6.93 -6.97
C PRO A 405 10.77 -8.26 -7.63
N ALA A 406 11.22 -9.42 -7.12
CA ALA A 406 10.77 -10.72 -7.62
C ALA A 406 9.38 -11.08 -7.09
N MET A 407 9.10 -10.78 -5.82
CA MET A 407 7.81 -11.04 -5.20
C MET A 407 6.68 -10.34 -5.97
N LYS A 408 6.88 -9.07 -6.36
CA LYS A 408 5.90 -8.30 -7.16
C LYS A 408 5.55 -8.95 -8.51
N LYS A 409 6.47 -9.73 -9.07
CA LYS A 409 6.31 -10.41 -10.37
C LYS A 409 5.69 -11.80 -10.23
N ALA A 410 5.62 -12.34 -9.01
CA ALA A 410 5.31 -13.75 -8.78
C ALA A 410 3.80 -13.98 -8.80
N ALA A 411 3.36 -15.04 -9.50
CA ALA A 411 1.95 -15.49 -9.45
C ALA A 411 1.62 -16.17 -8.10
N ALA A 412 2.60 -16.80 -7.47
CA ALA A 412 2.54 -17.26 -6.09
C ALA A 412 3.94 -17.44 -5.51
N ILE A 413 4.04 -17.51 -4.18
CA ILE A 413 5.31 -17.61 -3.47
C ILE A 413 5.30 -18.84 -2.55
N ILE A 414 6.35 -19.65 -2.61
CA ILE A 414 6.54 -20.84 -1.77
C ILE A 414 7.89 -20.76 -1.07
N THR A 415 7.92 -20.82 0.26
CA THR A 415 9.18 -20.83 1.04
C THR A 415 9.34 -22.10 1.88
N ASN A 416 10.57 -22.62 1.97
CA ASN A 416 10.88 -23.75 2.84
C ASN A 416 10.67 -23.42 4.32
N ASN A 417 11.09 -22.22 4.73
CA ASN A 417 11.05 -21.75 6.11
C ASN A 417 10.03 -20.61 6.27
N GLY A 418 9.72 -20.25 7.52
CA GLY A 418 8.84 -19.14 7.87
C GLY A 418 7.51 -19.57 8.49
N GLY A 419 7.05 -18.77 9.45
CA GLY A 419 5.69 -18.81 10.02
C GLY A 419 4.78 -17.80 9.34
N MET A 420 3.58 -17.61 9.88
CA MET A 420 2.57 -16.72 9.29
C MET A 420 2.94 -15.23 9.37
N THR A 421 4.03 -14.90 10.06
CA THR A 421 4.52 -13.54 10.25
C THR A 421 5.87 -13.27 9.60
N CYS A 422 6.40 -14.23 8.83
CA CYS A 422 7.68 -14.02 8.16
C CYS A 422 7.54 -12.95 7.07
N HIS A 423 8.68 -12.42 6.61
CA HIS A 423 8.72 -11.42 5.54
C HIS A 423 7.90 -11.83 4.30
N ALA A 424 8.00 -13.10 3.87
CA ALA A 424 7.20 -13.61 2.75
C ALA A 424 5.69 -13.50 3.02
N ALA A 425 5.22 -13.86 4.21
CA ALA A 425 3.81 -13.86 4.57
C ALA A 425 3.23 -12.45 4.64
N ILE A 426 3.94 -11.51 5.28
CA ILE A 426 3.48 -10.12 5.44
C ILE A 426 3.37 -9.42 4.08
N VAL A 427 4.48 -9.40 3.33
CA VAL A 427 4.55 -8.70 2.03
C VAL A 427 3.59 -9.32 1.02
N SER A 428 3.41 -10.65 1.03
CA SER A 428 2.46 -11.31 0.13
C SER A 428 1.00 -10.96 0.45
N ARG A 429 0.63 -10.76 1.73
CA ARG A 429 -0.73 -10.30 2.09
C ARG A 429 -0.97 -8.86 1.65
N GLU A 430 0.01 -7.98 1.86
CA GLU A 430 -0.04 -6.59 1.40
C GLU A 430 -0.18 -6.49 -0.12
N MET A 431 0.52 -7.37 -0.86
CA MET A 431 0.47 -7.44 -2.32
C MET A 431 -0.67 -8.32 -2.86
N GLN A 432 -1.45 -8.97 -2.00
CA GLN A 432 -2.50 -9.94 -2.37
C GLN A 432 -2.01 -11.10 -3.27
N ILE A 433 -0.78 -11.57 -3.04
CA ILE A 433 -0.18 -12.69 -3.78
C ILE A 433 -0.38 -13.98 -2.99
N PRO A 434 -0.87 -15.07 -3.60
CA PRO A 434 -0.98 -16.38 -2.94
C PRO A 434 0.37 -16.84 -2.39
N CYS A 435 0.44 -17.20 -1.11
CA CYS A 435 1.70 -17.55 -0.46
C CYS A 435 1.57 -18.75 0.47
N ILE A 436 2.50 -19.70 0.32
CA ILE A 436 2.68 -20.86 1.20
C ILE A 436 4.07 -20.79 1.84
N VAL A 437 4.16 -20.85 3.16
CA VAL A 437 5.43 -20.77 3.88
C VAL A 437 5.70 -22.02 4.72
N GLY A 438 6.94 -22.22 5.14
CA GLY A 438 7.28 -23.28 6.11
C GLY A 438 7.09 -24.71 5.58
N THR A 439 7.27 -24.97 4.28
CA THR A 439 7.04 -26.33 3.73
C THR A 439 7.94 -27.40 4.38
N ALA A 440 9.15 -27.02 4.81
CA ALA A 440 10.09 -27.94 5.47
C ALA A 440 9.50 -28.49 6.79
N SER A 441 8.73 -27.68 7.52
CA SER A 441 8.04 -28.11 8.75
C SER A 441 6.97 -29.18 8.51
N ARG A 442 6.41 -29.23 7.29
CA ARG A 442 5.46 -30.25 6.83
C ARG A 442 6.14 -31.46 6.18
N GLY A 443 7.45 -31.61 6.38
CA GLY A 443 8.26 -32.75 5.96
C GLY A 443 8.79 -32.66 4.54
N THR A 444 8.61 -31.53 3.84
CA THR A 444 8.99 -31.40 2.42
C THR A 444 9.72 -30.08 2.13
N PHE A 445 10.98 -30.15 1.71
CA PHE A 445 11.70 -28.96 1.22
C PHE A 445 11.25 -28.65 -0.21
N ALA A 446 10.44 -27.59 -0.38
CA ALA A 446 9.94 -27.15 -1.68
C ALA A 446 11.07 -26.95 -2.69
N THR A 447 12.20 -26.35 -2.29
CA THR A 447 13.36 -26.13 -3.17
C THR A 447 14.04 -27.42 -3.66
N ARG A 448 13.76 -28.58 -3.04
CA ARG A 448 14.29 -29.89 -3.46
C ARG A 448 13.31 -30.68 -4.30
N ILE A 449 12.01 -30.49 -4.07
CA ILE A 449 10.93 -31.23 -4.74
C ILE A 449 10.49 -30.53 -6.01
N LEU A 450 10.31 -29.21 -5.97
CA LEU A 450 9.95 -28.40 -7.10
C LEU A 450 11.20 -28.02 -7.89
N LYS A 451 11.12 -28.04 -9.23
CA LYS A 451 12.24 -27.72 -10.11
C LYS A 451 11.93 -26.51 -10.98
N THR A 452 12.93 -25.67 -11.24
CA THR A 452 12.79 -24.57 -12.19
C THR A 452 12.31 -25.08 -13.55
N GLY A 453 11.28 -24.44 -14.12
CA GLY A 453 10.62 -24.85 -15.36
C GLY A 453 9.44 -25.82 -15.18
N GLN A 454 9.13 -26.25 -13.94
CA GLN A 454 8.01 -27.14 -13.66
C GLN A 454 6.69 -26.38 -13.52
N GLU A 455 5.63 -26.80 -14.21
CA GLU A 455 4.29 -26.25 -13.98
C GLU A 455 3.63 -26.82 -12.72
N VAL A 456 3.06 -25.93 -11.90
CA VAL A 456 2.34 -26.29 -10.67
C VAL A 456 1.11 -25.41 -10.47
N THR A 457 0.19 -25.90 -9.64
CA THR A 457 -0.93 -25.10 -9.09
C THR A 457 -0.72 -24.94 -7.59
N VAL A 458 -0.71 -23.71 -7.12
CA VAL A 458 -0.58 -23.33 -5.71
C VAL A 458 -1.97 -23.01 -5.18
N ASP A 459 -2.48 -23.84 -4.27
CA ASP A 459 -3.66 -23.55 -3.46
C ASP A 459 -3.18 -23.07 -2.09
N ALA A 460 -3.01 -21.76 -1.98
CA ALA A 460 -2.55 -21.11 -0.76
C ALA A 460 -3.67 -20.98 0.28
N LYS A 461 -4.94 -21.27 -0.05
CA LYS A 461 -6.02 -21.37 0.95
C LYS A 461 -5.83 -22.64 1.79
N ASN A 462 -5.58 -23.77 1.14
CA ASN A 462 -5.38 -25.05 1.82
C ASN A 462 -3.90 -25.35 2.15
N GLY A 463 -2.98 -24.52 1.69
CA GLY A 463 -1.54 -24.70 1.89
C GLY A 463 -0.98 -25.89 1.10
N VAL A 464 -1.49 -26.13 -0.11
CA VAL A 464 -1.16 -27.31 -0.95
C VAL A 464 -0.66 -26.88 -2.33
N VAL A 465 0.39 -27.55 -2.81
CA VAL A 465 0.89 -27.41 -4.19
C VAL A 465 0.63 -28.69 -4.95
N TYR A 466 -0.08 -28.58 -6.07
CA TYR A 466 -0.44 -29.68 -6.96
C TYR A 466 0.47 -29.72 -8.19
N GLN A 467 0.68 -30.93 -8.71
CA GLN A 467 1.39 -31.13 -9.97
C GLN A 467 0.55 -30.68 -11.17
N GLY A 468 1.14 -29.88 -12.06
CA GLY A 468 0.50 -29.37 -13.28
C GLY A 468 -0.54 -28.29 -13.02
N VAL A 469 -1.20 -27.85 -14.10
CA VAL A 469 -2.31 -26.89 -14.04
C VAL A 469 -3.61 -27.63 -13.72
N ALA A 470 -4.19 -27.38 -12.54
CA ALA A 470 -5.42 -28.01 -12.09
C ALA A 470 -6.65 -27.22 -12.60
N ASP A 471 -7.08 -27.49 -13.83
CA ASP A 471 -8.22 -26.82 -14.49
C ASP A 471 -9.56 -26.90 -13.73
N GLU A 472 -9.69 -27.83 -12.77
CA GLU A 472 -10.90 -28.03 -11.98
C GLU A 472 -11.03 -27.08 -10.77
N VAL A 473 -9.94 -26.47 -10.30
CA VAL A 473 -9.95 -25.50 -9.18
C VAL A 473 -10.24 -24.07 -9.68
N VAL A 474 -10.11 -23.85 -10.99
CA VAL A 474 -10.15 -22.51 -11.63
C VAL A 474 -11.52 -22.21 -12.29
N LYS A 475 -12.53 -23.07 -12.13
CA LYS A 475 -13.88 -22.84 -12.73
C LYS A 475 -14.91 -22.38 -11.69
N PRO A 476 -15.51 -21.18 -11.81
CA PRO A 476 -16.75 -20.88 -11.14
C PRO A 476 -17.91 -21.58 -11.86
N LYS A 477 -18.77 -22.29 -11.12
CA LYS A 477 -19.98 -22.93 -11.68
C LYS A 477 -21.24 -22.19 -11.24
N LYS A 478 -22.00 -21.77 -12.27
CA LYS A 478 -23.44 -21.43 -12.36
C LYS A 478 -24.25 -21.42 -11.06
N GLU A 479 -24.73 -20.23 -10.70
CA GLU A 479 -25.74 -20.00 -9.67
C GLU A 479 -27.04 -20.77 -9.94
N ASN A 480 -27.54 -21.44 -8.91
CA ASN A 480 -28.93 -21.86 -8.80
C ASN A 480 -29.69 -20.79 -8.00
N THR A 481 -30.78 -20.32 -8.58
CA THR A 481 -31.70 -19.30 -8.04
C THR A 481 -32.39 -19.76 -6.75
N GLY A 482 -32.24 -19.02 -5.66
CA GLY A 482 -33.05 -19.16 -4.43
C GLY A 482 -32.45 -18.47 -3.22
N ALA A 483 -32.69 -17.17 -3.08
CA ALA A 483 -32.11 -16.24 -2.09
C ALA A 483 -32.40 -16.58 -0.60
N PRO A 484 -31.76 -15.85 0.34
CA PRO A 484 -32.34 -14.59 0.82
C PRO A 484 -31.41 -13.38 0.61
N MET A 485 -32.01 -12.24 0.21
CA MET A 485 -31.33 -10.97 -0.06
C MET A 485 -30.53 -10.45 1.15
N ALA A 486 -29.22 -10.32 0.99
CA ALA A 486 -28.43 -9.37 1.76
C ALA A 486 -28.98 -7.95 1.50
N ALA A 487 -29.13 -7.14 2.55
CA ALA A 487 -29.59 -5.76 2.43
C ALA A 487 -28.55 -4.97 1.60
N ALA A 488 -28.94 -4.53 0.41
CA ALA A 488 -28.08 -3.68 -0.42
C ALA A 488 -27.75 -2.40 0.35
N GLU A 489 -26.46 -2.07 0.44
CA GLU A 489 -25.97 -0.81 0.98
C GLU A 489 -26.64 0.35 0.22
N TYR A 490 -27.35 1.22 0.95
CA TYR A 490 -28.17 2.26 0.34
C TYR A 490 -27.33 3.49 0.00
N PHE A 491 -27.35 3.90 -1.27
CA PHE A 491 -26.78 5.16 -1.73
C PHE A 491 -27.91 6.10 -2.17
N PRO A 492 -27.97 7.33 -1.64
CA PRO A 492 -28.97 8.31 -2.06
C PRO A 492 -28.89 8.56 -3.58
N PRO A 493 -30.03 8.68 -4.29
CA PRO A 493 -30.03 9.16 -5.66
C PRO A 493 -29.50 10.60 -5.73
N THR A 494 -28.52 10.84 -6.58
CA THR A 494 -27.88 12.15 -6.80
C THR A 494 -28.10 12.63 -8.22
N ALA A 495 -28.04 13.94 -8.44
CA ALA A 495 -28.09 14.55 -9.77
C ALA A 495 -26.75 14.34 -10.51
N THR A 496 -25.64 14.65 -9.85
CA THR A 496 -24.28 14.31 -10.29
C THR A 496 -24.04 12.82 -10.06
N ARG A 497 -23.70 12.11 -11.13
CA ARG A 497 -23.45 10.66 -11.11
C ARG A 497 -21.97 10.37 -10.89
N VAL A 498 -21.66 9.20 -10.33
CA VAL A 498 -20.29 8.78 -10.02
C VAL A 498 -19.92 7.59 -10.89
N MET A 499 -18.99 7.80 -11.81
CA MET A 499 -18.41 6.77 -12.66
C MET A 499 -17.04 6.32 -12.14
N MET A 500 -16.48 5.29 -12.77
CA MET A 500 -15.18 4.74 -12.42
C MET A 500 -14.18 4.85 -13.58
N ASN A 501 -12.91 5.09 -13.25
CA ASN A 501 -11.78 4.98 -14.16
C ASN A 501 -11.25 3.54 -14.12
N LEU A 502 -11.15 2.86 -15.26
CA LEU A 502 -10.68 1.47 -15.34
C LEU A 502 -9.82 1.23 -16.58
N GLY A 503 -8.53 0.93 -16.38
CA GLY A 503 -7.61 0.59 -17.47
C GLY A 503 -7.49 -0.91 -17.72
N ASP A 504 -7.45 -1.71 -16.66
CA ASP A 504 -7.25 -3.15 -16.72
C ASP A 504 -8.59 -3.90 -16.88
N PRO A 505 -8.83 -4.61 -18.01
CA PRO A 505 -10.07 -5.37 -18.21
C PRO A 505 -10.26 -6.52 -17.24
N ASP A 506 -9.19 -7.12 -16.71
CA ASP A 506 -9.28 -8.28 -15.83
C ASP A 506 -9.80 -7.91 -14.43
N LEU A 507 -9.74 -6.63 -14.08
CA LEU A 507 -10.34 -6.08 -12.85
C LEU A 507 -11.82 -5.72 -13.00
N ALA A 508 -12.40 -5.81 -14.20
CA ALA A 508 -13.77 -5.36 -14.45
C ALA A 508 -14.83 -6.15 -13.67
N GLU A 509 -14.68 -7.47 -13.56
CA GLU A 509 -15.61 -8.31 -12.79
C GLU A 509 -15.54 -7.98 -11.29
N LYS A 510 -14.33 -7.80 -10.75
CA LYS A 510 -14.09 -7.41 -9.35
C LYS A 510 -14.84 -6.12 -9.01
N TYR A 511 -14.75 -5.11 -9.87
CA TYR A 511 -15.31 -3.79 -9.59
C TYR A 511 -16.74 -3.58 -10.10
N SER A 512 -17.29 -4.55 -10.83
CA SER A 512 -18.68 -4.49 -11.30
C SER A 512 -19.70 -4.40 -10.17
N THR A 513 -19.38 -4.92 -8.98
CA THR A 513 -20.27 -4.90 -7.80
C THR A 513 -20.33 -3.53 -7.12
N LEU A 514 -19.41 -2.61 -7.45
CA LEU A 514 -19.42 -1.27 -6.89
C LEU A 514 -20.64 -0.47 -7.38
N PRO A 515 -21.17 0.46 -6.56
CA PRO A 515 -22.35 1.27 -6.88
C PRO A 515 -22.06 2.37 -7.92
N ALA A 516 -21.02 2.21 -8.76
CA ALA A 516 -20.69 3.13 -9.83
C ALA A 516 -21.78 3.14 -10.92
N ASP A 517 -22.05 4.33 -11.46
CA ASP A 517 -23.04 4.57 -12.51
C ASP A 517 -22.51 4.20 -13.91
N GLY A 518 -21.25 3.76 -14.03
CA GLY A 518 -20.61 3.35 -15.28
C GLY A 518 -19.08 3.47 -15.24
N ILE A 519 -18.44 3.29 -16.39
CA ILE A 519 -17.02 3.59 -16.60
C ILE A 519 -16.92 4.91 -17.37
N GLY A 520 -16.36 5.94 -16.73
CA GLY A 520 -16.20 7.26 -17.33
C GLY A 520 -14.92 7.38 -18.16
N LEU A 521 -13.93 6.51 -17.87
CA LEU A 521 -12.70 6.42 -18.64
C LEU A 521 -12.20 4.98 -18.65
N MET A 522 -12.35 4.31 -19.80
CA MET A 522 -11.62 3.10 -20.13
C MET A 522 -10.42 3.46 -21.01
N ARG A 523 -9.22 3.16 -20.51
CA ARG A 523 -7.95 3.43 -21.21
C ARG A 523 -7.53 2.22 -22.02
N GLU A 524 -7.44 2.37 -23.34
CA GLU A 524 -7.03 1.24 -24.20
C GLU A 524 -5.52 1.01 -24.23
N GLU A 525 -4.70 1.94 -23.73
CA GLU A 525 -3.24 1.82 -23.70
C GLU A 525 -2.79 0.56 -22.95
N PHE A 526 -3.51 0.17 -21.89
CA PHE A 526 -3.26 -1.08 -21.17
C PHE A 526 -3.46 -2.32 -22.05
N LEU A 527 -4.41 -2.30 -23.00
CA LEU A 527 -4.60 -3.41 -23.93
C LEU A 527 -3.40 -3.59 -24.85
N TRP A 528 -2.83 -2.46 -25.29
CA TRP A 528 -1.63 -2.44 -26.10
C TRP A 528 -0.40 -2.95 -25.34
N THR A 529 -0.22 -2.55 -24.07
CA THR A 529 0.94 -2.96 -23.27
C THR A 529 0.85 -4.35 -22.67
N THR A 530 -0.35 -4.93 -22.51
CA THR A 530 -0.56 -6.19 -21.79
C THR A 530 -0.94 -7.36 -22.70
N TYR A 531 -1.63 -7.11 -23.83
CA TYR A 531 -2.10 -8.19 -24.72
C TYR A 531 -1.50 -8.12 -26.13
N ILE A 532 -1.33 -6.92 -26.70
CA ILE A 532 -0.90 -6.77 -28.09
C ILE A 532 0.63 -6.69 -28.23
N HIS A 533 1.29 -5.87 -27.40
CA HIS A 533 2.75 -5.63 -27.33
C HIS A 533 3.44 -5.22 -28.64
N GLN A 534 2.68 -4.90 -29.70
CA GLN A 534 3.18 -4.68 -31.05
C GLN A 534 2.52 -3.44 -31.65
N HIS A 535 3.31 -2.68 -32.42
CA HIS A 535 2.82 -1.48 -33.07
C HIS A 535 1.74 -1.82 -34.13
N PRO A 536 0.62 -1.07 -34.24
CA PRO A 536 -0.46 -1.41 -35.18
C PRO A 536 -0.01 -1.42 -36.64
N LEU A 537 0.76 -0.41 -37.06
CA LEU A 537 1.29 -0.38 -38.45
C LEU A 537 2.26 -1.53 -38.72
N TYR A 538 2.97 -2.04 -37.70
CA TYR A 538 3.82 -3.22 -37.85
C TYR A 538 2.97 -4.49 -38.02
N LEU A 539 1.86 -4.62 -37.29
CA LEU A 539 0.90 -5.71 -37.46
C LEU A 539 0.24 -5.68 -38.85
N ILE A 540 -0.09 -4.49 -39.37
CA ILE A 540 -0.58 -4.34 -40.75
C ILE A 540 0.48 -4.79 -41.75
N GLU A 541 1.72 -4.29 -41.64
CA GLU A 541 2.81 -4.64 -42.56
C GLU A 541 3.13 -6.14 -42.54
N THR A 542 3.08 -6.76 -41.37
CA THR A 542 3.35 -8.19 -41.20
C THR A 542 2.14 -9.08 -41.51
N GLY A 543 1.01 -8.50 -41.94
CA GLY A 543 -0.16 -9.25 -42.40
C GLY A 543 -1.05 -9.83 -41.29
N HIS A 544 -1.03 -9.23 -40.09
CA HIS A 544 -1.85 -9.64 -38.93
C HIS A 544 -2.74 -8.50 -38.36
N PRO A 545 -3.43 -7.68 -39.19
CA PRO A 545 -4.29 -6.60 -38.69
C PRO A 545 -5.46 -7.09 -37.83
N GLU A 546 -5.96 -8.30 -38.09
CA GLU A 546 -7.05 -8.93 -37.34
C GLU A 546 -6.70 -9.12 -35.86
N ARG A 547 -5.41 -9.25 -35.53
CA ARG A 547 -4.98 -9.36 -34.13
C ARG A 547 -5.28 -8.09 -33.35
N VAL A 548 -5.07 -6.92 -33.93
CA VAL A 548 -5.42 -5.64 -33.29
C VAL A 548 -6.91 -5.62 -32.97
N VAL A 549 -7.74 -5.89 -33.99
CA VAL A 549 -9.19 -5.87 -33.88
C VAL A 549 -9.70 -6.85 -32.82
N ASN A 550 -9.20 -8.09 -32.84
CA ASN A 550 -9.64 -9.14 -31.95
C ASN A 550 -9.21 -8.91 -30.50
N GLU A 551 -7.96 -8.56 -30.25
CA GLU A 551 -7.46 -8.35 -28.90
C GLU A 551 -8.10 -7.11 -28.24
N LEU A 552 -8.21 -5.99 -28.97
CA LEU A 552 -8.93 -4.82 -28.50
C LEU A 552 -10.40 -5.17 -28.21
N ALA A 553 -11.10 -5.81 -29.17
CA ALA A 553 -12.51 -6.17 -28.98
C ALA A 553 -12.71 -7.12 -27.80
N ASN A 554 -11.82 -8.09 -27.60
CA ASN A 554 -11.88 -9.01 -26.46
C ASN A 554 -11.72 -8.26 -25.13
N GLY A 555 -10.68 -7.44 -25.00
CA GLY A 555 -10.43 -6.63 -23.80
C GLY A 555 -11.59 -5.66 -23.49
N ILE A 556 -12.04 -4.90 -24.48
CA ILE A 556 -13.17 -3.97 -24.35
C ILE A 556 -14.46 -4.73 -23.97
N SER A 557 -14.70 -5.90 -24.55
CA SER A 557 -15.91 -6.69 -24.27
C SER A 557 -15.98 -7.19 -22.83
N LYS A 558 -14.85 -7.52 -22.19
CA LYS A 558 -14.80 -7.94 -20.78
C LYS A 558 -15.38 -6.83 -19.88
N VAL A 559 -14.89 -5.60 -20.06
CA VAL A 559 -15.36 -4.43 -19.31
C VAL A 559 -16.83 -4.15 -19.60
N CYS A 560 -17.22 -4.16 -20.88
CA CYS A 560 -18.60 -3.87 -21.26
C CYS A 560 -19.60 -4.90 -20.73
N ARG A 561 -19.23 -6.20 -20.70
CA ARG A 561 -20.07 -7.27 -20.12
C ARG A 561 -20.24 -7.10 -18.62
N ALA A 562 -19.16 -6.88 -17.89
CA ALA A 562 -19.17 -6.70 -16.44
C ALA A 562 -20.03 -5.49 -16.02
N MET A 563 -20.02 -4.43 -16.84
CA MET A 563 -20.74 -3.19 -16.53
C MET A 563 -22.17 -3.14 -17.04
N ASN A 564 -22.56 -4.00 -17.98
CA ASN A 564 -23.88 -3.97 -18.62
C ASN A 564 -25.04 -4.02 -17.59
N PRO A 565 -26.04 -3.11 -17.66
CA PRO A 565 -26.32 -2.13 -18.70
C PRO A 565 -25.69 -0.73 -18.49
N ARG A 566 -24.83 -0.56 -17.48
CA ARG A 566 -24.17 0.73 -17.21
C ARG A 566 -23.25 1.13 -18.36
N PRO A 567 -23.20 2.43 -18.73
CA PRO A 567 -22.38 2.92 -19.82
C PRO A 567 -20.88 2.72 -19.57
N VAL A 568 -20.14 2.46 -20.64
CA VAL A 568 -18.67 2.41 -20.64
C VAL A 568 -18.18 3.39 -21.69
N VAL A 569 -17.27 4.30 -21.33
CA VAL A 569 -16.66 5.26 -22.26
C VAL A 569 -15.21 4.85 -22.51
N LEU A 570 -14.96 4.28 -23.69
CA LEU A 570 -13.61 3.96 -24.17
C LEU A 570 -12.95 5.19 -24.73
N ARG A 571 -11.77 5.55 -24.23
CA ARG A 571 -10.91 6.52 -24.88
C ARG A 571 -10.07 5.80 -25.92
N PHE A 572 -10.10 6.28 -27.17
CA PHE A 572 -9.18 5.81 -28.21
C PHE A 572 -7.73 6.06 -27.82
N SER A 573 -6.78 5.42 -28.52
CA SER A 573 -5.38 5.46 -28.09
C SER A 573 -4.83 6.88 -28.01
N ASP A 574 -4.33 7.24 -26.84
CA ASP A 574 -3.69 8.53 -26.58
C ASP A 574 -2.19 8.38 -26.31
N PHE A 575 -1.59 7.28 -26.78
CA PHE A 575 -0.16 7.06 -26.68
C PHE A 575 0.63 8.18 -27.36
N LYS A 576 1.74 8.54 -26.71
CA LYS A 576 2.78 9.39 -27.27
C LYS A 576 3.62 8.59 -28.25
N SER A 577 4.31 9.29 -29.16
CA SER A 577 5.23 8.65 -30.12
C SER A 577 6.33 7.84 -29.41
N SER A 578 6.79 8.28 -28.23
CA SER A 578 7.77 7.55 -27.41
C SER A 578 7.23 6.21 -26.89
N GLU A 579 5.96 6.14 -26.50
CA GLU A 579 5.31 4.93 -25.98
C GLU A 579 5.05 3.92 -27.11
N TYR A 580 4.54 4.39 -28.25
CA TYR A 580 4.41 3.55 -29.43
C TYR A 580 5.75 3.01 -29.93
N ARG A 581 6.84 3.80 -29.81
CA ARG A 581 8.19 3.38 -30.19
C ARG A 581 8.66 2.16 -29.41
N ASN A 582 8.28 2.09 -28.13
CA ASN A 582 8.65 1.00 -27.23
C ASN A 582 7.88 -0.30 -27.52
N LEU A 583 6.80 -0.26 -28.31
CA LEU A 583 6.16 -1.48 -28.80
C LEU A 583 7.02 -2.14 -29.88
N LYS A 584 6.96 -3.47 -29.97
CA LYS A 584 7.71 -4.20 -30.99
C LYS A 584 7.32 -3.72 -32.39
N GLY A 585 8.34 -3.30 -33.16
CA GLY A 585 8.20 -2.74 -34.51
C GLY A 585 7.90 -1.23 -34.56
N GLY A 586 7.78 -0.55 -33.42
CA GLY A 586 7.41 0.87 -33.33
C GLY A 586 8.50 1.84 -33.81
N GLU A 587 9.79 1.53 -33.58
CA GLU A 587 10.94 2.36 -34.00
C GLU A 587 10.91 2.81 -35.47
N LYS A 588 10.35 1.99 -36.35
CA LYS A 588 10.24 2.31 -37.78
C LYS A 588 9.22 3.42 -38.07
N TYR A 589 8.16 3.51 -37.27
CA TYR A 589 6.99 4.33 -37.54
C TYR A 589 6.98 5.62 -36.73
N GLU A 590 7.63 5.62 -35.56
CA GLU A 590 7.49 6.67 -34.57
C GLU A 590 8.66 7.67 -34.57
N PRO A 591 8.39 8.97 -34.85
CA PRO A 591 9.43 9.99 -34.86
C PRO A 591 9.94 10.27 -33.44
N HIS A 592 11.20 10.69 -33.31
CA HIS A 592 11.73 11.25 -32.06
C HIS A 592 11.28 12.71 -31.90
N GLU A 593 10.49 12.97 -30.87
CA GLU A 593 9.96 14.31 -30.57
C GLU A 593 10.62 14.85 -29.30
N PRO A 594 11.01 16.15 -29.27
CA PRO A 594 11.62 16.76 -28.10
C PRO A 594 10.63 16.98 -26.94
N ALA A 595 9.33 17.05 -27.22
CA ALA A 595 8.26 17.21 -26.24
C ALA A 595 7.07 16.31 -26.63
N ASP A 596 7.20 15.02 -26.35
CA ASP A 596 6.23 13.99 -26.73
C ASP A 596 4.84 14.17 -26.10
N LEU A 597 4.76 14.80 -24.93
CA LEU A 597 3.52 15.20 -24.26
C LEU A 597 2.62 16.09 -25.14
N LEU A 598 3.23 16.97 -25.94
CA LEU A 598 2.55 17.90 -26.85
C LEU A 598 2.60 17.46 -28.32
N GLY A 599 3.25 16.33 -28.59
CA GLY A 599 3.62 15.84 -29.91
C GLY A 599 2.49 15.17 -30.67
N TRP A 600 2.87 14.27 -31.58
CA TRP A 600 1.96 13.56 -32.47
C TRP A 600 1.17 12.47 -31.74
N ARG A 601 0.03 12.84 -31.15
CA ARG A 601 -0.86 11.96 -30.37
C ARG A 601 -2.34 12.37 -30.48
N GLY A 602 -3.23 11.51 -29.98
CA GLY A 602 -4.67 11.69 -30.00
C GLY A 602 -5.22 12.00 -31.40
N ALA A 603 -6.20 12.90 -31.49
CA ALA A 603 -6.90 13.23 -32.74
C ALA A 603 -5.97 13.49 -33.95
N SER A 604 -4.85 14.18 -33.72
CA SER A 604 -3.88 14.53 -34.78
C SER A 604 -3.28 13.32 -35.50
N ARG A 605 -3.24 12.17 -34.82
CA ARG A 605 -2.73 10.91 -35.33
C ARG A 605 -3.80 10.17 -36.15
N TYR A 606 -5.06 10.24 -35.75
CA TYR A 606 -6.15 9.47 -36.34
C TYR A 606 -6.46 9.80 -37.80
N TYR A 607 -6.29 11.07 -38.20
CA TYR A 607 -6.49 11.48 -39.60
C TYR A 607 -5.20 11.58 -40.42
N ASP A 608 -4.04 11.34 -39.82
CA ASP A 608 -2.77 11.43 -40.53
C ASP A 608 -2.66 10.29 -41.56
N PRO A 609 -2.30 10.57 -42.83
CA PRO A 609 -2.16 9.53 -43.86
C PRO A 609 -1.23 8.37 -43.47
N LYS A 610 -0.26 8.59 -42.57
CA LYS A 610 0.67 7.56 -42.08
C LYS A 610 0.03 6.59 -41.10
N TYR A 611 -1.04 6.99 -40.40
CA TYR A 611 -1.59 6.25 -39.27
C TYR A 611 -3.08 5.92 -39.41
N ILE A 612 -3.82 6.56 -40.33
CA ILE A 612 -5.27 6.38 -40.49
C ILE A 612 -5.70 4.90 -40.59
N GLU A 613 -4.90 4.04 -41.24
CA GLU A 613 -5.20 2.62 -41.34
C GLU A 613 -5.10 1.88 -39.99
N ALA A 614 -4.24 2.31 -39.07
CA ALA A 614 -4.20 1.79 -37.71
C ALA A 614 -5.44 2.22 -36.91
N PHE A 615 -5.86 3.48 -37.02
CA PHE A 615 -7.06 3.98 -36.34
C PHE A 615 -8.33 3.26 -36.80
N LYS A 616 -8.43 2.90 -38.08
CA LYS A 616 -9.54 2.08 -38.58
C LYS A 616 -9.65 0.72 -37.89
N LEU A 617 -8.55 0.12 -37.45
CA LEU A 617 -8.58 -1.13 -36.68
C LEU A 617 -9.19 -0.93 -35.28
N GLU A 618 -8.91 0.19 -34.61
CA GLU A 618 -9.58 0.55 -33.34
C GLU A 618 -11.09 0.73 -33.55
N LEU A 619 -11.49 1.41 -34.64
CA LEU A 619 -12.90 1.57 -35.01
C LEU A 619 -13.56 0.23 -35.34
N GLU A 620 -12.86 -0.68 -36.01
CA GLU A 620 -13.34 -2.04 -36.27
C GLU A 620 -13.53 -2.84 -34.98
N ALA A 621 -12.62 -2.71 -34.01
CA ALA A 621 -12.77 -3.35 -32.70
C ALA A 621 -14.03 -2.84 -31.97
N VAL A 622 -14.28 -1.52 -31.97
CA VAL A 622 -15.49 -0.93 -31.39
C VAL A 622 -16.75 -1.43 -32.09
N LYS A 623 -16.74 -1.49 -33.43
CA LYS A 623 -17.85 -2.07 -34.22
C LYS A 623 -18.11 -3.51 -33.84
N LYS A 624 -17.06 -4.33 -33.73
CA LYS A 624 -17.14 -5.74 -33.35
C LYS A 624 -17.80 -5.90 -31.98
N VAL A 625 -17.36 -5.15 -30.97
CA VAL A 625 -17.95 -5.19 -29.62
C VAL A 625 -19.44 -4.82 -29.64
N ARG A 626 -19.81 -3.77 -30.36
CA ARG A 626 -21.19 -3.28 -30.38
C ARG A 626 -22.11 -4.13 -31.25
N ASN A 627 -21.65 -4.63 -32.39
CA ASN A 627 -22.49 -5.24 -33.42
C ASN A 627 -22.46 -6.77 -33.36
N GLU A 628 -21.29 -7.38 -33.13
CA GLU A 628 -21.16 -8.83 -33.02
C GLU A 628 -21.42 -9.33 -31.59
N PHE A 629 -20.83 -8.67 -30.58
CA PHE A 629 -21.03 -9.07 -29.19
C PHE A 629 -22.29 -8.48 -28.55
N GLY A 630 -22.95 -7.54 -29.23
CA GLY A 630 -24.21 -6.93 -28.78
C GLY A 630 -24.08 -5.97 -27.59
N LEU A 631 -22.88 -5.54 -27.24
CA LEU A 631 -22.61 -4.69 -26.06
C LEU A 631 -22.84 -3.21 -26.40
N LYS A 632 -24.11 -2.80 -26.39
CA LYS A 632 -24.54 -1.44 -26.78
C LYS A 632 -24.25 -0.37 -25.74
N ASN A 633 -23.81 -0.74 -24.54
CA ASN A 633 -23.39 0.19 -23.49
C ASN A 633 -22.00 0.83 -23.74
N LEU A 634 -21.26 0.40 -24.77
CA LEU A 634 -19.98 0.98 -25.17
C LEU A 634 -20.14 2.30 -25.94
N ASN A 635 -19.57 3.37 -25.41
CA ASN A 635 -19.39 4.67 -26.05
C ASN A 635 -17.90 4.95 -26.23
N VAL A 636 -17.55 5.99 -27.00
CA VAL A 636 -16.16 6.33 -27.28
C VAL A 636 -15.83 7.78 -27.00
N MET A 637 -14.56 8.05 -26.79
CA MET A 637 -14.02 9.37 -26.49
C MET A 637 -12.76 9.64 -27.32
N ILE A 638 -12.72 10.82 -27.94
CA ILE A 638 -11.58 11.31 -28.74
C ILE A 638 -10.65 12.12 -27.83
N PRO A 639 -9.41 11.67 -27.57
CA PRO A 639 -8.40 12.44 -26.85
C PRO A 639 -7.67 13.47 -27.72
N PHE A 640 -7.08 14.46 -27.07
CA PHE A 640 -6.10 15.42 -27.57
C PHE A 640 -6.50 16.12 -28.88
N CYS A 641 -7.78 16.48 -29.00
CA CYS A 641 -8.34 17.15 -30.17
C CYS A 641 -8.13 18.67 -30.09
N ARG A 642 -7.24 19.21 -30.94
CA ARG A 642 -6.76 20.60 -30.83
C ARG A 642 -7.71 21.61 -31.46
N THR A 643 -8.35 21.25 -32.57
CA THR A 643 -9.17 22.19 -33.36
C THR A 643 -10.49 21.57 -33.82
N THR A 644 -11.44 22.43 -34.18
CA THR A 644 -12.75 22.00 -34.70
C THR A 644 -12.64 21.24 -36.02
N GLU A 645 -11.62 21.54 -36.83
CA GLU A 645 -11.32 20.82 -38.07
C GLU A 645 -10.79 19.41 -37.79
N GLU A 646 -10.02 19.21 -36.72
CA GLU A 646 -9.62 17.86 -36.29
C GLU A 646 -10.84 17.05 -35.84
N ALA A 647 -11.72 17.65 -35.03
CA ALA A 647 -12.97 17.00 -34.60
C ALA A 647 -13.83 16.60 -35.80
N GLU A 648 -13.96 17.46 -36.81
CA GLU A 648 -14.69 17.16 -38.04
C GLU A 648 -14.06 15.99 -38.80
N LYS A 649 -12.73 16.00 -38.98
CA LYS A 649 -12.02 14.92 -39.68
C LYS A 649 -12.19 13.59 -38.98
N VAL A 650 -11.97 13.54 -37.67
CA VAL A 650 -12.05 12.28 -36.90
C VAL A 650 -13.49 11.75 -36.87
N THR A 651 -14.48 12.60 -36.59
CA THR A 651 -15.88 12.16 -36.57
C THR A 651 -16.37 11.73 -37.95
N LYS A 652 -15.88 12.36 -39.03
CA LYS A 652 -16.14 11.91 -40.40
C LYS A 652 -15.53 10.54 -40.68
N ILE A 653 -14.27 10.29 -40.30
CA ILE A 653 -13.63 8.97 -40.44
C ILE A 653 -14.43 7.90 -39.68
N MET A 654 -14.87 8.20 -38.45
CA MET A 654 -15.72 7.30 -37.67
C MET A 654 -17.04 6.99 -38.39
N ALA A 655 -17.71 8.01 -38.95
CA ALA A 655 -18.95 7.85 -39.69
C ALA A 655 -18.75 7.05 -40.99
N ASP A 656 -17.69 7.33 -41.75
CA ASP A 656 -17.32 6.61 -42.97
C ASP A 656 -17.04 5.12 -42.67
N GLU A 657 -16.50 4.82 -41.49
CA GLU A 657 -16.33 3.45 -40.99
C GLU A 657 -17.60 2.85 -40.38
N GLY A 658 -18.72 3.56 -40.29
CA GLY A 658 -20.01 3.05 -39.79
C GLY A 658 -20.24 3.22 -38.28
N LEU A 659 -19.48 4.08 -37.60
CA LEU A 659 -19.68 4.48 -36.21
C LEU A 659 -20.24 5.91 -36.15
N GLU A 660 -21.53 6.04 -36.45
CA GLU A 660 -22.25 7.31 -36.39
C GLU A 660 -22.96 7.51 -35.05
N ARG A 661 -22.93 8.76 -34.54
CA ARG A 661 -23.62 9.15 -33.31
C ARG A 661 -25.12 8.89 -33.44
N SER A 662 -25.70 8.31 -32.39
CA SER A 662 -27.12 7.99 -32.34
C SER A 662 -27.66 8.11 -30.92
N ARG A 663 -28.89 7.63 -30.69
CA ARG A 663 -29.41 7.52 -29.31
C ARG A 663 -28.63 6.50 -28.49
N ASP A 664 -28.15 5.44 -29.13
CA ASP A 664 -27.53 4.28 -28.48
C ASP A 664 -25.99 4.27 -28.60
N PHE A 665 -25.40 5.25 -29.30
CA PHE A 665 -23.95 5.43 -29.42
C PHE A 665 -23.59 6.89 -29.27
N LYS A 666 -22.80 7.19 -28.25
CA LYS A 666 -22.32 8.54 -27.94
C LYS A 666 -20.84 8.66 -28.27
N VAL A 667 -20.48 9.83 -28.79
CA VAL A 667 -19.09 10.23 -29.01
C VAL A 667 -18.78 11.41 -28.11
N PHE A 668 -17.85 11.21 -27.19
CA PHE A 668 -17.33 12.23 -26.30
C PHE A 668 -15.99 12.77 -26.82
N MET A 669 -15.58 13.93 -26.31
CA MET A 669 -14.23 14.44 -26.51
C MET A 669 -13.60 14.71 -25.15
N MET A 670 -12.32 14.38 -25.00
CA MET A 670 -11.59 14.77 -23.80
C MET A 670 -11.32 16.28 -23.88
N ALA A 671 -11.83 17.04 -22.90
CA ALA A 671 -11.60 18.48 -22.78
C ALA A 671 -10.34 18.71 -21.96
N GLU A 672 -9.20 18.70 -22.63
CA GLU A 672 -7.89 18.70 -22.00
C GLU A 672 -6.93 19.74 -22.56
N ILE A 673 -7.35 20.49 -23.59
CA ILE A 673 -6.59 21.57 -24.20
C ILE A 673 -7.38 22.87 -24.01
N PRO A 674 -6.73 24.02 -23.72
CA PRO A 674 -7.42 25.30 -23.56
C PRO A 674 -8.34 25.66 -24.74
N SER A 675 -7.98 25.29 -25.97
CA SER A 675 -8.84 25.50 -27.14
C SER A 675 -10.18 24.75 -27.05
N ASN A 676 -10.25 23.58 -26.41
CA ASN A 676 -11.50 22.85 -26.17
C ASN A 676 -12.45 23.65 -25.29
N ILE A 677 -11.91 24.38 -24.32
CA ILE A 677 -12.67 25.20 -23.38
C ILE A 677 -13.17 26.46 -24.09
N ILE A 678 -12.26 27.19 -24.73
CA ILE A 678 -12.52 28.50 -25.35
C ILE A 678 -13.53 28.37 -26.50
N LEU A 679 -13.47 27.27 -27.27
CA LEU A 679 -14.29 27.04 -28.45
C LEU A 679 -15.32 25.92 -28.23
N ALA A 680 -15.71 25.64 -26.98
CA ALA A 680 -16.65 24.57 -26.66
C ALA A 680 -17.95 24.68 -27.47
N ASP A 681 -18.48 25.88 -27.67
CA ASP A 681 -19.67 26.16 -28.49
C ASP A 681 -19.53 25.69 -29.96
N LYS A 682 -18.29 25.69 -30.49
CA LYS A 682 -17.99 25.21 -31.85
C LYS A 682 -17.76 23.71 -31.91
N PHE A 683 -17.21 23.11 -30.85
CA PHE A 683 -17.01 21.67 -30.76
C PHE A 683 -18.32 20.91 -30.52
N ASN A 684 -19.32 21.51 -29.84
CA ASN A 684 -20.60 20.92 -29.48
C ASN A 684 -21.33 20.20 -30.63
N LYS A 685 -21.20 20.67 -31.88
CA LYS A 685 -21.85 20.03 -33.03
C LYS A 685 -21.28 18.63 -33.34
N TYR A 686 -20.02 18.36 -33.04
CA TYR A 686 -19.34 17.10 -33.38
C TYR A 686 -19.51 16.03 -32.29
N VAL A 687 -19.77 16.40 -31.04
CA VAL A 687 -19.82 15.46 -29.90
C VAL A 687 -21.13 15.50 -29.09
N ASP A 688 -21.36 14.48 -28.28
CA ASP A 688 -22.47 14.37 -27.32
C ASP A 688 -22.13 14.92 -25.93
N GLY A 689 -20.85 15.13 -25.67
CA GLY A 689 -20.36 15.63 -24.39
C GLY A 689 -18.84 15.67 -24.31
N TYR A 690 -18.37 16.04 -23.13
CA TYR A 690 -16.95 16.19 -22.81
C TYR A 690 -16.61 15.37 -21.57
N SER A 691 -15.37 14.85 -21.52
CA SER A 691 -14.74 14.45 -20.26
C SER A 691 -13.52 15.31 -20.03
N ILE A 692 -13.50 16.09 -18.96
CA ILE A 692 -12.36 16.94 -18.63
C ILE A 692 -11.18 16.05 -18.26
N GLY A 693 -10.10 16.14 -19.03
CA GLY A 693 -8.80 15.57 -18.67
C GLY A 693 -8.05 16.60 -17.84
N SER A 694 -8.35 16.64 -16.54
CA SER A 694 -7.87 17.71 -15.65
C SER A 694 -6.35 17.78 -15.55
N ASN A 695 -5.68 16.65 -15.77
CA ASN A 695 -4.22 16.58 -15.82
C ASN A 695 -3.61 17.43 -16.93
N ASP A 696 -3.90 17.07 -18.19
CA ASP A 696 -3.36 17.76 -19.35
C ASP A 696 -3.93 19.19 -19.45
N LEU A 697 -5.18 19.42 -19.03
CA LEU A 697 -5.76 20.75 -18.95
C LEU A 697 -4.98 21.68 -18.01
N THR A 698 -4.66 21.19 -16.81
CA THR A 698 -3.88 21.94 -15.83
C THR A 698 -2.48 22.22 -16.36
N MET A 699 -1.82 21.21 -16.92
CA MET A 699 -0.49 21.37 -17.54
C MET A 699 -0.48 22.49 -18.59
N LEU A 700 -1.48 22.51 -19.47
CA LEU A 700 -1.54 23.47 -20.58
C LEU A 700 -2.02 24.86 -20.17
N ILE A 701 -2.94 24.98 -19.21
CA ILE A 701 -3.36 26.29 -18.67
C ILE A 701 -2.21 26.93 -17.88
N MET A 702 -1.52 26.13 -17.06
CA MET A 702 -0.45 26.62 -16.18
C MET A 702 0.91 26.72 -16.90
N GLY A 703 1.07 26.08 -18.05
CA GLY A 703 2.35 26.00 -18.76
C GLY A 703 3.39 25.16 -18.02
N THR A 704 2.94 24.12 -17.31
CA THR A 704 3.78 23.27 -16.46
C THR A 704 3.84 21.85 -17.00
N ASP A 705 5.02 21.25 -17.00
CA ASP A 705 5.17 19.80 -17.17
C ASP A 705 5.24 19.13 -15.80
N ARG A 706 4.25 18.30 -15.47
CA ARG A 706 4.20 17.60 -14.18
C ARG A 706 5.33 16.58 -14.00
N ASN A 707 5.95 16.12 -15.08
CA ASN A 707 7.10 15.23 -15.05
C ASN A 707 8.43 16.00 -14.92
N ASN A 708 8.38 17.33 -14.90
CA ASN A 708 9.54 18.18 -14.73
C ASN A 708 9.58 18.71 -13.30
N ASP A 709 10.48 18.14 -12.49
CA ASP A 709 10.64 18.47 -11.07
C ASP A 709 10.83 19.95 -10.78
N ALA A 710 11.36 20.73 -11.74
CA ALA A 710 11.58 22.17 -11.55
C ALA A 710 10.27 22.99 -11.52
N VAL A 711 9.19 22.49 -12.10
CA VAL A 711 7.90 23.19 -12.22
C VAL A 711 6.71 22.36 -11.72
N SER A 712 6.90 21.09 -11.40
CA SER A 712 5.83 20.20 -10.89
C SER A 712 5.19 20.72 -9.61
N ALA A 713 5.92 21.46 -8.77
CA ALA A 713 5.36 22.10 -7.58
C ALA A 713 4.34 23.23 -7.89
N LEU A 714 4.34 23.77 -9.11
CA LEU A 714 3.36 24.77 -9.57
C LEU A 714 2.08 24.14 -10.13
N TYR A 715 2.09 22.83 -10.37
CA TYR A 715 0.95 22.08 -10.86
C TYR A 715 -0.07 21.90 -9.73
N ASP A 716 -1.26 22.49 -9.90
CA ASP A 716 -2.39 22.28 -8.99
C ASP A 716 -3.70 22.35 -9.80
N GLU A 717 -4.43 21.24 -9.84
CA GLU A 717 -5.71 21.13 -10.55
C GLU A 717 -6.81 21.99 -9.92
N ARG A 718 -6.62 22.42 -8.66
CA ARG A 718 -7.52 23.33 -7.93
C ARG A 718 -7.22 24.80 -8.19
N ASN A 719 -6.19 25.11 -8.99
CA ASN A 719 -5.85 26.48 -9.33
C ASN A 719 -7.06 27.21 -9.92
N LEU A 720 -7.23 28.49 -9.55
CA LEU A 720 -8.37 29.29 -9.98
C LEU A 720 -8.52 29.37 -11.51
N ALA A 721 -7.42 29.41 -12.26
CA ALA A 721 -7.46 29.42 -13.72
C ALA A 721 -8.09 28.14 -14.29
N VAL A 722 -7.77 26.99 -13.70
CA VAL A 722 -8.32 25.68 -14.06
C VAL A 722 -9.80 25.59 -13.65
N LYS A 723 -10.14 25.99 -12.42
CA LYS A 723 -11.54 26.04 -11.95
C LYS A 723 -12.41 26.93 -12.85
N ARG A 724 -11.95 28.13 -13.21
CA ARG A 724 -12.66 29.03 -14.15
C ARG A 724 -12.86 28.39 -15.52
N ALA A 725 -11.83 27.73 -16.06
CA ALA A 725 -11.92 27.01 -17.33
C ALA A 725 -12.95 25.87 -17.28
N ILE A 726 -12.93 25.06 -16.21
CA ILE A 726 -13.89 23.96 -16.01
C ILE A 726 -15.32 24.50 -15.92
N ARG A 727 -15.57 25.52 -15.09
CA ARG A 727 -16.91 26.10 -14.94
C ARG A 727 -17.41 26.73 -16.23
N HIS A 728 -16.53 27.40 -16.99
CA HIS A 728 -16.85 27.92 -18.31
C HIS A 728 -17.28 26.80 -19.27
N LEU A 729 -16.51 25.71 -19.36
CA LEU A 729 -16.85 24.58 -20.21
C LEU A 729 -18.22 24.00 -19.85
N ILE A 730 -18.46 23.72 -18.56
CA ILE A 730 -19.74 23.17 -18.08
C ILE A 730 -20.89 24.06 -18.55
N LYS A 731 -20.80 25.37 -18.31
CA LYS A 731 -21.81 26.35 -18.69
C LYS A 731 -22.04 26.42 -20.20
N VAL A 732 -20.99 26.35 -21.03
CA VAL A 732 -21.11 26.44 -22.49
C VAL A 732 -21.65 25.13 -23.09
N ALA A 733 -21.18 23.99 -22.62
CA ALA A 733 -21.63 22.66 -23.05
C ALA A 733 -23.12 22.44 -22.74
N HIS A 734 -23.56 22.80 -21.53
CA HIS A 734 -24.96 22.62 -21.11
C HIS A 734 -25.96 23.45 -21.89
N LYS A 735 -25.57 24.60 -22.47
CA LYS A 735 -26.46 25.41 -23.33
C LYS A 735 -26.99 24.61 -24.52
N ASP A 736 -26.20 23.69 -25.04
CA ASP A 736 -26.55 22.82 -26.16
C ASP A 736 -26.92 21.39 -25.71
N GLY A 737 -27.19 21.20 -24.41
CA GLY A 737 -27.55 19.91 -23.82
C GLY A 737 -26.44 18.87 -23.85
N LYS A 738 -25.17 19.31 -23.88
CA LYS A 738 -24.01 18.42 -23.89
C LYS A 738 -23.61 18.04 -22.48
N THR A 739 -23.37 16.76 -22.27
CA THR A 739 -22.92 16.25 -20.96
C THR A 739 -21.47 16.61 -20.71
N VAL A 740 -21.12 16.88 -19.45
CA VAL A 740 -19.75 17.14 -19.01
C VAL A 740 -19.41 16.25 -17.83
N SER A 741 -18.38 15.43 -18.02
CA SER A 741 -17.75 14.64 -16.98
C SER A 741 -16.34 15.15 -16.69
N ILE A 742 -15.72 14.64 -15.63
CA ILE A 742 -14.29 14.81 -15.36
C ILE A 742 -13.67 13.46 -15.06
N CYS A 743 -12.46 13.24 -15.54
CA CYS A 743 -11.65 12.07 -15.25
C CYS A 743 -10.25 12.50 -14.82
N GLY A 744 -9.70 11.81 -13.82
CA GLY A 744 -8.45 12.19 -13.17
C GLY A 744 -8.47 11.77 -11.71
N GLN A 745 -7.35 11.96 -11.02
CA GLN A 745 -7.26 11.64 -9.60
C GLN A 745 -7.80 12.77 -8.71
N ALA A 746 -7.82 14.02 -9.18
CA ALA A 746 -8.27 15.17 -8.39
C ALA A 746 -9.64 15.00 -7.70
N PRO A 747 -10.71 14.50 -8.35
CA PRO A 747 -11.99 14.29 -7.66
C PRO A 747 -11.94 13.17 -6.60
N SER A 748 -10.98 12.24 -6.72
CA SER A 748 -10.73 11.16 -5.77
C SER A 748 -9.89 11.64 -4.58
N GLU A 749 -8.94 12.55 -4.82
CA GLU A 749 -7.98 13.02 -3.80
C GLU A 749 -8.48 14.25 -3.02
N TYR A 750 -9.25 15.14 -3.66
CA TYR A 750 -9.62 16.45 -3.12
C TYR A 750 -11.15 16.60 -3.00
N PRO A 751 -11.74 16.31 -1.83
CA PRO A 751 -13.19 16.44 -1.62
C PRO A 751 -13.73 17.86 -1.89
N ASP A 752 -12.94 18.90 -1.61
CA ASP A 752 -13.29 20.30 -1.89
C ASP A 752 -13.36 20.61 -3.38
N PHE A 753 -12.50 19.98 -4.19
CA PHE A 753 -12.58 20.06 -5.64
C PHE A 753 -13.84 19.36 -6.17
N THR A 754 -14.19 18.19 -5.61
CA THR A 754 -15.46 17.52 -5.92
C THR A 754 -16.68 18.35 -5.54
N GLU A 755 -16.67 19.04 -4.39
CA GLU A 755 -17.71 19.99 -4.02
C GLU A 755 -17.83 21.13 -5.06
N PHE A 756 -16.70 21.71 -5.49
CA PHE A 756 -16.67 22.74 -6.54
C PHE A 756 -17.30 22.25 -7.86
N LEU A 757 -17.00 21.02 -8.28
CA LEU A 757 -17.53 20.43 -9.50
C LEU A 757 -19.05 20.24 -9.42
N VAL A 758 -19.55 19.71 -8.30
CA VAL A 758 -20.99 19.54 -8.03
C VAL A 758 -21.70 20.89 -8.03
N ARG A 759 -21.14 21.90 -7.33
CA ARG A 759 -21.68 23.28 -7.32
C ARG A 759 -21.67 23.93 -8.70
N SER A 760 -20.70 23.57 -9.54
CA SER A 760 -20.61 24.04 -10.93
C SER A 760 -21.58 23.34 -11.87
N GLY A 761 -22.25 22.28 -11.41
CA GLY A 761 -23.30 21.55 -12.13
C GLY A 761 -22.80 20.35 -12.95
N ILE A 762 -21.62 19.80 -12.65
CA ILE A 762 -21.09 18.68 -13.43
C ILE A 762 -22.05 17.46 -13.48
N ASP A 763 -22.13 16.79 -14.63
CA ASP A 763 -23.04 15.65 -14.81
C ASP A 763 -22.46 14.36 -14.21
N TYR A 764 -21.16 14.14 -14.37
CA TYR A 764 -20.47 12.94 -13.88
C TYR A 764 -19.09 13.25 -13.31
N VAL A 765 -18.72 12.58 -12.22
CA VAL A 765 -17.34 12.51 -11.73
C VAL A 765 -16.83 11.09 -11.86
N SER A 766 -15.68 10.88 -12.50
CA SER A 766 -15.09 9.56 -12.69
C SER A 766 -13.87 9.38 -11.80
N VAL A 767 -13.96 8.47 -10.83
CA VAL A 767 -12.98 8.26 -9.75
C VAL A 767 -12.34 6.88 -9.82
N ASN A 768 -11.28 6.64 -9.05
CA ASN A 768 -10.71 5.30 -8.93
C ASN A 768 -11.70 4.34 -8.22
N PRO A 769 -11.62 3.01 -8.48
CA PRO A 769 -12.58 2.04 -7.95
C PRO A 769 -12.77 2.07 -6.42
N ASP A 770 -11.68 2.24 -5.68
CA ASP A 770 -11.63 2.37 -4.23
C ASP A 770 -12.43 3.57 -3.71
N MET A 771 -12.47 4.68 -4.45
CA MET A 771 -13.13 5.91 -4.02
C MET A 771 -14.61 6.03 -4.45
N VAL A 772 -15.16 5.05 -5.18
CA VAL A 772 -16.53 5.12 -5.72
C VAL A 772 -17.58 5.30 -4.62
N LYS A 773 -17.52 4.47 -3.57
CA LYS A 773 -18.53 4.49 -2.49
C LYS A 773 -18.49 5.81 -1.72
N GLU A 774 -17.30 6.22 -1.32
CA GLU A 774 -17.08 7.48 -0.60
C GLU A 774 -17.52 8.67 -1.45
N THR A 775 -17.14 8.71 -2.73
CA THR A 775 -17.52 9.78 -3.65
C THR A 775 -19.05 9.87 -3.81
N LYS A 776 -19.79 8.76 -3.87
CA LYS A 776 -21.26 8.81 -3.92
C LYS A 776 -21.86 9.43 -2.66
N LEU A 777 -21.33 9.10 -1.49
CA LEU A 777 -21.78 9.68 -0.22
C LEU A 777 -21.45 11.18 -0.16
N ASN A 778 -20.25 11.56 -0.58
CA ASN A 778 -19.80 12.95 -0.63
C ASN A 778 -20.67 13.77 -1.59
N VAL A 779 -20.93 13.29 -2.82
CA VAL A 779 -21.81 13.97 -3.78
C VAL A 779 -23.21 14.14 -3.21
N ALA A 780 -23.79 13.11 -2.60
CA ALA A 780 -25.10 13.22 -1.96
C ALA A 780 -25.11 14.26 -0.83
N HIS A 781 -24.06 14.29 -0.02
CA HIS A 781 -23.88 15.28 1.03
C HIS A 781 -23.78 16.71 0.48
N PHE A 782 -22.99 16.92 -0.58
CA PHE A 782 -22.81 18.22 -1.21
C PHE A 782 -24.10 18.73 -1.86
N GLU A 783 -24.83 17.89 -2.59
CA GLU A 783 -26.12 18.25 -3.16
C GLU A 783 -27.15 18.61 -2.08
N GLN A 784 -27.24 17.81 -1.01
CA GLN A 784 -28.12 18.09 0.11
C GLN A 784 -27.76 19.43 0.77
N ARG A 785 -26.47 19.71 0.94
CA ARG A 785 -25.99 20.99 1.48
C ARG A 785 -26.37 22.17 0.59
N ILE A 786 -26.22 22.06 -0.73
CA ILE A 786 -26.64 23.10 -1.69
C ILE A 786 -28.13 23.40 -1.54
N MET A 787 -28.97 22.36 -1.42
CA MET A 787 -30.42 22.51 -1.23
C MET A 787 -30.76 23.19 0.11
N LEU A 788 -30.08 22.81 1.19
CA LEU A 788 -30.28 23.40 2.52
C LEU A 788 -29.80 24.85 2.59
N ASP A 789 -28.65 25.15 1.98
CA ASP A 789 -28.11 26.51 1.87
C ASP A 789 -29.09 27.42 1.13
N ALA A 790 -29.65 26.95 0.02
CA ALA A 790 -30.66 27.67 -0.76
C ALA A 790 -31.99 27.86 0.00
N ALA A 791 -32.41 26.88 0.81
CA ALA A 791 -33.65 26.96 1.57
C ALA A 791 -33.54 27.84 2.83
N THR A 792 -32.37 27.87 3.47
CA THR A 792 -32.15 28.56 4.75
C THR A 792 -31.55 29.96 4.60
N GLY A 793 -30.78 30.21 3.53
CA GLY A 793 -30.00 31.44 3.37
C GLY A 793 -28.82 31.57 4.34
N LEU A 794 -28.51 30.53 5.11
CA LEU A 794 -27.44 30.49 6.13
C LEU A 794 -26.17 29.77 5.65
N GLY A 795 -26.14 29.40 4.37
CA GLY A 795 -25.02 28.68 3.76
C GLY A 795 -23.73 29.49 3.71
N LYS A 796 -22.60 28.80 3.74
CA LYS A 796 -21.29 29.42 3.54
C LYS A 796 -21.23 29.99 2.13
N GLN A 797 -21.03 31.30 2.00
CA GLN A 797 -20.85 31.91 0.68
C GLN A 797 -19.50 31.47 0.11
N ASP A 798 -19.53 31.12 -1.18
CA ASP A 798 -18.31 30.88 -1.92
C ASP A 798 -17.54 32.19 -2.07
N THR A 799 -16.27 32.18 -1.71
CA THR A 799 -15.42 33.37 -1.72
C THR A 799 -14.64 33.53 -3.02
N GLU A 800 -14.61 32.49 -3.86
CA GLU A 800 -13.91 32.52 -5.14
C GLU A 800 -14.81 33.02 -6.27
N ASP A 801 -14.32 33.97 -7.07
CA ASP A 801 -14.98 34.40 -8.30
C ASP A 801 -14.59 33.45 -9.45
N TYR A 802 -15.54 32.66 -9.90
CA TYR A 802 -15.34 31.68 -10.98
C TYR A 802 -15.81 32.16 -12.36
N ASP A 803 -16.31 33.39 -12.47
CA ASP A 803 -16.65 33.94 -13.78
C ASP A 803 -15.38 34.45 -14.49
N TRP A 804 -15.37 34.21 -15.80
CA TRP A 804 -14.33 34.59 -16.77
C TRP A 804 -14.72 35.92 -17.42
#